data_AF-A0A2T4A7R1-F1
#
_entry.id   AF-A0A2T4A7R1-F1
#
_cell.length_a   1.000
_cell.length_b   1.000
_cell.length_c   1.000
_cell.angle_alpha   90.00
_cell.angle_beta   90.00
_cell.angle_gamma   90.00
#
_symmetry.space_group_name_H-M   'P 1'
#
loop_
_entity.id
_entity.type
_entity.pdbx_description
1 polymer ?
#
loop_
_entity_poly.entity_id
_entity_poly.type
_entity_poly.pdbx_seq_one_letter_code
_entity_poly.pdbx_strand_id
1 'polypeptide(L)'
;MPYRHGRIPRQVSDQIAAQDFWLRVMPLGASITQGIHSSDDNGYRKWIREQLRWEGWQVNMVGSGQTGTMKDRDHEGHPGWIITESPGHSGVQQAWDAAKWIKPNLVLLNVGTNDCSFNIDLPDAGARMQSLVQSVFDAVPGVVVIMSTLVPSPGITDCAKDLSAQFRQIVPKIQNGRLGLADFNAAMDQATMFSDDPIHPNDYGYEFMASVWWQAINELSSALSEPLDNGQDDSQPTETCAKQAGVSRGPIITQNGSGHDDGIYVHKSTSMGVLVDGRIQKPTDKTESDAIPSHMFFAQLTNTNGVDRSAALDDWIRIYHRSATDGKNEYWFRENLGNGSFASSVMLDVQQNCDGGPNYAWADFDNDGLADFWCIGSDTKITVSLNKGTRPPTFENIGVVVPASGNFTSADVRIADIDGDGRADVCFIHDNGDIGCSRNGGQGRNYYWQGFSTDTGLRETVFTGKNKGDKTGVRLADLNGDFRDDWMWVGDQGDVDTWINQRGSGAGIVPNWSASGITHAGMNTPGVREQIKFGRIYGSGRRDYIYFKEEDTYYDMLVWKNQGAGGTKLKGDGVFYCDMTGSGSDDYVWIYMDGHADSTDFFANVHSPPDWGHSISITLSVPGPRVGIHLADFDGDGRCDVIVQNKATGALTLWHNDYDAAAKLLKFSNQGVKSGSAGCTQGWGVGIFDRGMRIADIDGDGRADILCLEPDGRITAWLNTATGLQNVGQVKFSEGWDRANIRFADVEASGRADLIHVDKYTGAATLFKNDGYQPNDVDANGGSSFHWTNRGVVYSPIDRGENMHFVNFGGLGRADLHHVWPDKNNAETFFNECPGGGSGGDDGPIVDPGLPAL
;
A
#
# COMPACT_ATOMS: atom_id res chain seq x y z
N MET A 1 0.54 15.70 76.14
CA MET A 1 1.30 14.43 76.16
C MET A 1 0.42 13.33 76.75
N PRO A 2 0.58 12.06 76.38
CA PRO A 2 0.93 11.51 75.06
C PRO A 2 0.06 10.26 74.72
N TYR A 3 0.15 9.74 73.49
CA TYR A 3 0.51 8.34 73.22
C TYR A 3 0.88 8.22 71.73
N ARG A 4 2.20 8.10 71.48
CA ARG A 4 2.77 7.66 70.21
C ARG A 4 2.66 6.14 70.16
N HIS A 5 2.09 5.58 69.10
CA HIS A 5 2.38 4.21 68.71
C HIS A 5 3.51 4.20 67.69
N GLY A 6 4.51 3.36 67.97
CA GLY A 6 5.81 3.34 67.33
C GLY A 6 5.77 2.80 65.91
N ARG A 7 6.59 3.42 65.05
CA ARG A 7 7.11 2.79 63.84
C ARG A 7 8.02 1.63 64.26
N ILE A 8 7.83 0.47 63.64
CA ILE A 8 8.79 -0.63 63.65
C ILE A 8 10.04 -0.13 62.91
N PRO A 9 11.27 -0.36 63.41
CA PRO A 9 12.49 0.06 62.71
C PRO A 9 12.65 -0.73 61.41
N ARG A 10 12.87 -0.03 60.27
CA ARG A 10 13.44 -0.61 59.04
C ARG A 10 14.74 -1.32 59.44
N GLN A 11 14.78 -2.64 59.35
CA GLN A 11 16.06 -3.34 59.25
C GLN A 11 16.66 -2.94 57.91
N VAL A 12 17.75 -2.18 57.98
CA VAL A 12 18.62 -1.91 56.85
C VAL A 12 19.32 -3.23 56.52
N SER A 13 18.69 -4.08 55.71
CA SER A 13 19.42 -5.06 54.90
C SER A 13 19.92 -4.33 53.66
N ASP A 14 21.13 -4.67 53.22
CA ASP A 14 21.88 -4.04 52.13
C ASP A 14 21.08 -3.87 50.83
N GLN A 15 20.26 -2.81 50.75
CA GLN A 15 19.67 -2.34 49.50
C GLN A 15 20.81 -1.75 48.68
N ILE A 16 21.00 -2.25 47.46
CA ILE A 16 21.73 -1.47 46.45
C ILE A 16 21.02 -0.11 46.39
N ALA A 17 21.76 0.97 46.59
CA ALA A 17 21.22 2.30 46.40
C ALA A 17 20.70 2.38 44.96
N ALA A 18 19.38 2.53 44.78
CA ALA A 18 18.79 2.75 43.48
C ALA A 18 19.48 3.98 42.85
N GLN A 19 20.26 3.84 41.76
CA GLN A 19 20.64 4.99 40.92
C GLN A 19 21.53 4.77 39.67
N ASP A 20 22.16 3.62 39.41
CA ASP A 20 23.21 3.59 38.36
C ASP A 20 22.77 3.06 36.98
N PHE A 21 21.58 2.45 36.86
CA PHE A 21 21.09 1.90 35.58
C PHE A 21 19.55 1.88 35.49
N TRP A 22 19.04 1.64 34.29
CA TRP A 22 17.60 1.49 34.01
C TRP A 22 17.08 0.10 34.40
N LEU A 23 15.94 0.07 35.09
CA LEU A 23 15.10 -1.12 35.15
C LEU A 23 14.30 -1.18 33.85
N ARG A 24 14.72 -2.09 32.97
CA ARG A 24 13.97 -2.53 31.80
C ARG A 24 12.98 -3.60 32.25
N VAL A 25 11.78 -3.15 32.62
CA VAL A 25 10.74 -3.95 33.27
C VAL A 25 9.79 -4.50 32.22
N MET A 26 9.68 -5.81 32.11
CA MET A 26 8.70 -6.47 31.24
C MET A 26 7.56 -7.07 32.08
N PRO A 27 6.37 -6.45 32.10
CA PRO A 27 5.15 -7.12 32.51
C PRO A 27 4.81 -8.21 31.49
N LEU A 28 4.99 -9.47 31.84
CA LEU A 28 4.78 -10.62 30.95
C LEU A 28 3.58 -11.43 31.42
N GLY A 29 2.58 -11.62 30.56
CA GLY A 29 1.39 -12.36 30.97
C GLY A 29 0.21 -12.28 30.02
N ALA A 30 -0.99 -12.31 30.58
CA ALA A 30 -2.25 -12.30 29.83
C ALA A 30 -3.09 -11.04 30.10
N SER A 31 -4.42 -11.13 30.08
CA SER A 31 -5.34 -9.99 30.22
C SER A 31 -5.17 -9.18 31.51
N ILE A 32 -4.84 -9.85 32.63
CA ILE A 32 -4.57 -9.18 33.91
C ILE A 32 -3.29 -8.33 33.82
N THR A 33 -2.27 -8.80 33.08
CA THR A 33 -1.05 -8.03 32.81
C THR A 33 -1.32 -6.86 31.88
N GLN A 34 -2.18 -7.03 30.88
CA GLN A 34 -2.64 -5.92 30.04
C GLN A 34 -3.35 -4.84 30.88
N GLY A 35 -4.11 -5.24 31.90
CA GLY A 35 -4.84 -4.31 32.78
C GLY A 35 -6.34 -4.23 32.47
N ILE A 36 -6.88 -5.23 31.76
CA ILE A 36 -8.31 -5.29 31.44
C ILE A 36 -9.13 -5.10 32.73
N HIS A 37 -10.17 -4.27 32.63
CA HIS A 37 -11.13 -3.97 33.70
C HIS A 37 -10.65 -2.99 34.78
N SER A 38 -9.43 -2.44 34.67
CA SER A 38 -9.13 -1.19 35.38
C SER A 38 -9.77 -0.01 34.65
N SER A 39 -10.14 1.05 35.38
CA SER A 39 -10.82 2.22 34.81
C SER A 39 -9.99 3.00 33.80
N ASP A 40 -8.69 2.72 33.72
CA ASP A 40 -7.70 3.42 32.93
C ASP A 40 -6.86 2.48 32.03
N ASP A 41 -7.22 1.19 31.98
CA ASP A 41 -6.52 0.07 31.32
C ASP A 41 -5.02 -0.08 31.67
N ASN A 42 -4.52 0.59 32.73
CA ASN A 42 -3.13 0.46 33.16
C ASN A 42 -2.89 -0.78 34.03
N GLY A 43 -3.94 -1.31 34.67
CA GLY A 43 -3.83 -2.40 35.65
C GLY A 43 -2.84 -2.09 36.78
N TYR A 44 -2.06 -3.10 37.20
CA TYR A 44 -1.04 -2.92 38.25
C TYR A 44 0.20 -2.15 37.77
N ARG A 45 0.38 -1.98 36.46
CA ARG A 45 1.64 -1.54 35.83
C ARG A 45 2.01 -0.12 36.22
N LYS A 46 1.03 0.78 36.25
CA LYS A 46 1.21 2.16 36.68
C LYS A 46 1.67 2.25 38.14
N TRP A 47 0.95 1.58 39.04
CA TRP A 47 1.25 1.57 40.47
C TRP A 47 2.63 1.02 40.79
N ILE A 48 3.04 -0.09 40.16
CA ILE A 48 4.37 -0.65 40.40
C ILE A 48 5.48 0.22 39.80
N ARG A 49 5.24 0.84 38.63
CA ARG A 49 6.17 1.80 38.04
C ARG A 49 6.38 2.98 38.97
N GLU A 50 5.31 3.62 39.43
CA GLU A 50 5.37 4.77 40.33
C GLU A 50 6.12 4.42 41.63
N GLN A 51 5.89 3.24 42.19
CA GLN A 51 6.60 2.75 43.37
C GLN A 51 8.11 2.58 43.13
N LEU A 52 8.50 1.98 41.99
CA LEU A 52 9.90 1.83 41.62
C LEU A 52 10.59 3.19 41.42
N ARG A 53 9.92 4.14 40.77
CA ARG A 53 10.40 5.51 40.57
C ARG A 53 10.54 6.24 41.90
N TRP A 54 9.55 6.11 42.80
CA TRP A 54 9.58 6.69 44.15
C TRP A 54 10.77 6.21 44.97
N GLU A 55 11.16 4.95 44.82
CA GLU A 55 12.34 4.37 45.49
C GLU A 55 13.67 4.69 44.77
N GLY A 56 13.62 5.49 43.70
CA GLY A 56 14.79 6.08 43.03
C GLY A 56 15.28 5.36 41.78
N TRP A 57 14.56 4.35 41.28
CA TRP A 57 14.94 3.64 40.06
C TRP A 57 14.63 4.44 38.80
N GLN A 58 15.47 4.32 37.78
CA GLN A 58 15.11 4.66 36.40
C GLN A 58 14.32 3.48 35.84
N VAL A 59 13.15 3.70 35.23
CA VAL A 59 12.25 2.61 34.82
C VAL A 59 11.81 2.84 33.38
N ASN A 60 12.01 1.81 32.56
CA ASN A 60 11.52 1.69 31.20
C ASN A 60 10.62 0.44 31.17
N MET A 61 9.31 0.61 30.94
CA MET A 61 8.42 -0.53 30.75
C MET A 61 8.58 -1.00 29.30
N VAL A 62 8.58 -2.31 29.08
CA VAL A 62 8.85 -2.87 27.74
C VAL A 62 7.91 -4.00 27.39
N GLY A 63 7.64 -4.14 26.10
CA GLY A 63 6.82 -5.21 25.51
C GLY A 63 6.17 -4.75 24.20
N SER A 64 5.50 -5.67 23.52
CA SER A 64 4.86 -5.43 22.22
C SER A 64 3.49 -4.75 22.31
N GLY A 65 2.83 -4.81 23.47
CA GLY A 65 1.51 -4.21 23.71
C GLY A 65 1.63 -2.82 24.34
N GLN A 66 0.77 -1.90 23.91
CA GLN A 66 0.66 -0.55 24.47
C GLN A 66 -0.80 -0.23 24.77
N THR A 67 -1.19 -0.39 26.04
CA THR A 67 -2.57 -0.12 26.47
C THR A 67 -2.58 0.65 27.79
N GLY A 68 -3.62 1.45 27.99
CA GLY A 68 -3.78 2.31 29.14
C GLY A 68 -3.37 3.77 28.92
N THR A 69 -3.60 4.57 29.95
CA THR A 69 -3.42 6.03 29.93
C THR A 69 -2.07 6.52 30.48
N MET A 70 -1.27 5.65 31.09
CA MET A 70 0.09 6.00 31.52
C MET A 70 1.00 6.25 30.31
N LYS A 71 2.04 7.08 30.46
CA LYS A 71 2.97 7.37 29.36
C LYS A 71 3.79 6.16 28.95
N ASP A 72 4.46 5.52 29.92
CA ASP A 72 5.29 4.35 29.69
C ASP A 72 4.44 3.07 29.79
N ARG A 73 3.56 2.90 28.81
CA ARG A 73 2.46 1.92 28.83
C ARG A 73 2.79 0.59 28.18
N ASP A 74 4.06 0.29 27.93
CA ASP A 74 4.43 -0.97 27.29
C ASP A 74 4.21 -2.16 28.23
N HIS A 75 3.83 -3.29 27.63
CA HIS A 75 3.69 -4.56 28.32
C HIS A 75 3.71 -5.73 27.32
N GLU A 76 4.00 -6.92 27.81
CA GLU A 76 3.90 -8.18 27.06
C GLU A 76 2.71 -8.99 27.60
N GLY A 77 1.54 -8.33 27.62
CA GLY A 77 0.28 -8.87 28.17
C GLY A 77 -0.69 -9.21 27.06
N HIS A 78 -1.06 -10.50 26.94
CA HIS A 78 -1.82 -11.03 25.81
C HIS A 78 -3.15 -11.71 26.25
N PRO A 79 -4.31 -11.05 26.06
CA PRO A 79 -5.60 -11.57 26.51
C PRO A 79 -5.91 -12.97 25.98
N GLY A 80 -6.40 -13.84 26.84
CA GLY A 80 -6.75 -15.22 26.49
C GLY A 80 -5.57 -16.18 26.34
N TRP A 81 -4.31 -15.72 26.43
CA TRP A 81 -3.15 -16.60 26.28
C TRP A 81 -2.90 -17.47 27.52
N ILE A 82 -2.51 -18.72 27.28
CA ILE A 82 -2.18 -19.72 28.30
C ILE A 82 -0.67 -19.74 28.60
N ILE A 83 -0.17 -20.56 29.53
CA ILE A 83 1.26 -20.58 29.89
C ILE A 83 2.16 -20.91 28.69
N THR A 84 1.84 -21.99 27.97
CA THR A 84 2.53 -22.46 26.76
C THR A 84 1.50 -22.86 25.73
N GLU A 85 1.84 -22.74 24.46
CA GLU A 85 0.99 -23.03 23.31
C GLU A 85 0.41 -24.44 23.38
N SER A 86 -0.85 -24.59 22.98
CA SER A 86 -1.59 -25.85 22.94
C SER A 86 -2.57 -25.80 21.75
N PRO A 87 -3.04 -26.93 21.18
CA PRO A 87 -3.94 -26.90 20.04
C PRO A 87 -5.14 -25.96 20.24
N GLY A 88 -5.22 -24.90 19.42
CA GLY A 88 -6.28 -23.89 19.49
C GLY A 88 -6.04 -22.71 20.45
N HIS A 89 -4.89 -22.65 21.13
CA HIS A 89 -4.57 -21.61 22.10
C HIS A 89 -3.10 -21.15 22.01
N SER A 90 -2.89 -19.84 21.89
CA SER A 90 -1.56 -19.22 21.97
C SER A 90 -1.05 -19.16 23.41
N GLY A 91 0.28 -19.17 23.57
CA GLY A 91 0.93 -19.24 24.87
C GLY A 91 1.84 -18.05 25.14
N VAL A 92 1.94 -17.61 26.39
CA VAL A 92 2.85 -16.53 26.82
C VAL A 92 4.32 -16.87 26.53
N GLN A 93 4.68 -18.16 26.44
CA GLN A 93 5.96 -18.60 25.89
C GLN A 93 6.23 -18.04 24.47
N GLN A 94 5.23 -18.01 23.60
CA GLN A 94 5.34 -17.45 22.25
C GLN A 94 5.69 -15.96 22.28
N ALA A 95 5.01 -15.21 23.16
CA ALA A 95 5.24 -13.78 23.35
C ALA A 95 6.65 -13.53 23.87
N TRP A 96 7.08 -14.32 24.87
CA TRP A 96 8.46 -14.26 25.36
C TRP A 96 9.47 -14.56 24.26
N ASP A 97 9.26 -15.61 23.46
CA ASP A 97 10.18 -15.97 22.38
C ASP A 97 10.28 -14.88 21.30
N ALA A 98 9.19 -14.16 21.05
CA ALA A 98 9.16 -13.00 20.15
C ALA A 98 9.79 -11.74 20.77
N ALA A 99 9.69 -11.56 22.08
CA ALA A 99 10.10 -10.33 22.78
C ALA A 99 11.46 -10.41 23.48
N LYS A 100 12.05 -11.60 23.66
CA LYS A 100 13.29 -11.81 24.44
C LYS A 100 14.51 -11.03 23.95
N TRP A 101 14.51 -10.58 22.69
CA TRP A 101 15.55 -9.71 22.14
C TRP A 101 15.62 -8.36 22.85
N ILE A 102 14.54 -7.94 23.52
CA ILE A 102 14.47 -6.72 24.35
C ILE A 102 15.37 -6.86 25.59
N LYS A 103 15.71 -8.07 26.03
CA LYS A 103 16.61 -8.33 27.18
C LYS A 103 16.23 -7.56 28.46
N PRO A 104 15.00 -7.72 28.99
CA PRO A 104 14.63 -7.08 30.26
C PRO A 104 15.50 -7.57 31.42
N ASN A 105 15.84 -6.69 32.36
CA ASN A 105 16.53 -7.07 33.59
C ASN A 105 15.57 -7.34 34.76
N LEU A 106 14.30 -7.00 34.62
CA LEU A 106 13.22 -7.36 35.54
C LEU A 106 12.00 -7.86 34.76
N VAL A 107 11.53 -9.08 35.04
CA VAL A 107 10.31 -9.66 34.45
C VAL A 107 9.28 -9.89 35.55
N LEU A 108 8.05 -9.40 35.33
CA LEU A 108 6.90 -9.63 36.21
C LEU A 108 5.93 -10.60 35.51
N LEU A 109 5.93 -11.87 35.92
CA LEU A 109 5.24 -12.95 35.21
C LEU A 109 3.90 -13.32 35.86
N ASN A 110 2.79 -13.07 35.17
CA ASN A 110 1.43 -13.47 35.58
C ASN A 110 0.68 -14.19 34.44
N VAL A 111 0.61 -15.52 34.52
CA VAL A 111 -0.10 -16.35 33.55
C VAL A 111 -0.58 -17.66 34.18
N GLY A 112 -1.69 -18.20 33.65
CA GLY A 112 -2.29 -19.48 34.07
C GLY A 112 -3.79 -19.38 34.39
N THR A 113 -4.33 -18.17 34.54
CA THR A 113 -5.78 -17.93 34.67
C THR A 113 -6.56 -18.52 33.50
N ASN A 114 -6.04 -18.38 32.28
CA ASN A 114 -6.67 -18.94 31.08
C ASN A 114 -6.55 -20.46 30.99
N ASP A 115 -5.47 -21.05 31.50
CA ASP A 115 -5.34 -22.51 31.60
C ASP A 115 -6.47 -23.08 32.47
N CYS A 116 -6.81 -22.40 33.57
CA CYS A 116 -7.97 -22.73 34.38
C CYS A 116 -9.30 -22.54 33.62
N SER A 117 -9.49 -21.39 32.96
CA SER A 117 -10.73 -21.09 32.22
C SER A 117 -10.99 -22.05 31.06
N PHE A 118 -9.93 -22.56 30.42
CA PHE A 118 -10.01 -23.46 29.27
C PHE A 118 -9.73 -24.93 29.62
N ASN A 119 -9.45 -25.24 30.89
CA ASN A 119 -9.08 -26.57 31.36
C ASN A 119 -7.91 -27.19 30.57
N ILE A 120 -6.82 -26.42 30.42
CA ILE A 120 -5.64 -26.82 29.64
C ILE A 120 -4.56 -27.36 30.56
N ASP A 121 -4.33 -28.68 30.46
CA ASP A 121 -3.19 -29.39 31.05
C ASP A 121 -2.83 -28.90 32.46
N LEU A 122 -3.85 -28.90 33.33
CA LEU A 122 -3.76 -28.41 34.71
C LEU A 122 -2.75 -29.18 35.57
N PRO A 123 -2.61 -30.53 35.44
CA PRO A 123 -1.65 -31.29 36.24
C PRO A 123 -0.18 -30.90 35.99
N ASP A 124 0.15 -30.50 34.75
CA ASP A 124 1.52 -30.16 34.34
C ASP A 124 1.75 -28.63 34.21
N ALA A 125 0.78 -27.81 34.62
CA ALA A 125 0.88 -26.35 34.58
C ALA A 125 2.14 -25.82 35.31
N GLY A 126 2.49 -26.40 36.46
CA GLY A 126 3.72 -26.05 37.19
C GLY A 126 5.01 -26.37 36.43
N ALA A 127 5.03 -27.45 35.64
CA ALA A 127 6.17 -27.80 34.80
C ALA A 127 6.30 -26.84 33.60
N ARG A 128 5.15 -26.47 32.99
CA ARG A 128 5.08 -25.50 31.89
C ARG A 128 5.55 -24.11 32.36
N MET A 129 5.08 -23.66 33.52
CA MET A 129 5.53 -22.41 34.15
C MET A 129 7.03 -22.44 34.48
N GLN A 130 7.52 -23.56 35.04
CA GLN A 130 8.95 -23.72 35.33
C GLN A 130 9.80 -23.64 34.04
N SER A 131 9.33 -24.21 32.94
CA SER A 131 9.99 -24.14 31.63
C SER A 131 10.03 -22.71 31.10
N LEU A 132 8.92 -21.97 31.19
CA LEU A 132 8.86 -20.56 30.77
C LEU A 132 9.85 -19.72 31.56
N VAL A 133 9.86 -19.82 32.90
CA VAL A 133 10.83 -19.13 33.76
C VAL A 133 12.27 -19.51 33.39
N GLN A 134 12.56 -20.77 33.12
CA GLN A 134 13.90 -21.21 32.72
C GLN A 134 14.31 -20.58 31.38
N SER A 135 13.39 -20.51 30.41
CA SER A 135 13.65 -19.88 29.11
C SER A 135 14.00 -18.39 29.24
N VAL A 136 13.45 -17.71 30.25
CA VAL A 136 13.78 -16.30 30.56
C VAL A 136 15.23 -16.20 31.05
N PHE A 137 15.62 -17.05 32.01
CA PHE A 137 16.99 -17.07 32.52
C PHE A 137 18.03 -17.48 31.47
N ASP A 138 17.66 -18.38 30.55
CA ASP A 138 18.54 -18.85 29.49
C ASP A 138 18.79 -17.77 28.43
N ALA A 139 17.76 -16.98 28.10
CA ALA A 139 17.86 -15.93 27.08
C ALA A 139 18.47 -14.63 27.61
N VAL A 140 18.29 -14.30 28.90
CA VAL A 140 18.80 -13.04 29.48
C VAL A 140 19.62 -13.31 30.74
N PRO A 141 20.95 -13.52 30.61
CA PRO A 141 21.85 -13.59 31.74
C PRO A 141 21.73 -12.34 32.64
N GLY A 142 21.59 -12.54 33.95
CA GLY A 142 21.45 -11.45 34.93
C GLY A 142 20.00 -11.04 35.25
N VAL A 143 19.00 -11.42 34.44
CA VAL A 143 17.58 -11.08 34.70
C VAL A 143 17.10 -11.54 36.08
N VAL A 144 16.29 -10.71 36.72
CA VAL A 144 15.45 -11.06 37.88
C VAL A 144 14.03 -11.32 37.39
N VAL A 145 13.46 -12.45 37.81
CA VAL A 145 12.08 -12.83 37.50
C VAL A 145 11.29 -12.84 38.79
N ILE A 146 10.21 -12.06 38.86
CA ILE A 146 9.20 -12.22 39.90
C ILE A 146 8.04 -12.96 39.26
N MET A 147 7.86 -14.20 39.65
CA MET A 147 6.73 -15.03 39.21
C MET A 147 5.58 -14.81 40.19
N SER A 148 4.35 -14.78 39.70
CA SER A 148 3.18 -14.73 40.58
C SER A 148 2.46 -16.07 40.71
N THR A 149 1.76 -16.23 41.83
CA THR A 149 0.64 -17.19 41.88
C THR A 149 -0.59 -16.62 41.16
N LEU A 150 -1.59 -17.45 40.92
CA LEU A 150 -2.81 -16.98 40.26
C LEU A 150 -3.65 -16.13 41.21
N VAL A 151 -4.11 -15.00 40.69
CA VAL A 151 -5.13 -14.17 41.34
C VAL A 151 -6.33 -15.07 41.67
N PRO A 152 -6.91 -15.02 42.88
CA PRO A 152 -8.03 -15.88 43.24
C PRO A 152 -9.30 -15.37 42.55
N SER A 153 -9.42 -15.52 41.23
CA SER A 153 -10.57 -15.01 40.49
C SER A 153 -11.85 -15.80 40.85
N PRO A 154 -12.99 -15.13 41.07
CA PRO A 154 -14.25 -15.78 41.46
C PRO A 154 -14.71 -16.91 40.53
N GLY A 155 -14.44 -16.81 39.23
CA GLY A 155 -14.84 -17.82 38.24
C GLY A 155 -14.03 -19.11 38.27
N ILE A 156 -12.82 -19.11 38.85
CA ILE A 156 -11.86 -20.22 38.78
C ILE A 156 -11.15 -20.49 40.11
N THR A 157 -11.76 -20.14 41.24
CA THR A 157 -11.07 -20.05 42.55
C THR A 157 -10.35 -21.34 42.97
N ASP A 158 -11.01 -22.50 42.82
CA ASP A 158 -10.42 -23.80 43.18
C ASP A 158 -9.24 -24.15 42.26
N CYS A 159 -9.40 -23.94 40.95
CA CYS A 159 -8.31 -24.17 39.99
C CYS A 159 -7.14 -23.21 40.24
N ALA A 160 -7.43 -21.92 40.48
CA ALA A 160 -6.42 -20.92 40.79
C ALA A 160 -5.61 -21.31 42.03
N LYS A 161 -6.27 -21.83 43.08
CA LYS A 161 -5.63 -22.35 44.28
C LYS A 161 -4.72 -23.55 43.99
N ASP A 162 -5.19 -24.51 43.17
CA ASP A 162 -4.43 -25.72 42.83
C ASP A 162 -3.19 -25.41 41.98
N LEU A 163 -3.32 -24.58 40.94
CA LEU A 163 -2.18 -24.15 40.13
C LEU A 163 -1.21 -23.29 40.95
N SER A 164 -1.72 -22.41 41.81
CA SER A 164 -0.89 -21.63 42.73
C SER A 164 -0.09 -22.52 43.69
N ALA A 165 -0.65 -23.65 44.13
CA ALA A 165 0.08 -24.64 44.92
C ALA A 165 1.25 -25.26 44.12
N GLN A 166 1.07 -25.52 42.83
CA GLN A 166 2.15 -25.98 41.95
C GLN A 166 3.23 -24.90 41.75
N PHE A 167 2.83 -23.64 41.53
CA PHE A 167 3.77 -22.53 41.29
C PHE A 167 4.64 -22.23 42.52
N ARG A 168 4.08 -22.29 43.72
CA ARG A 168 4.86 -22.17 44.97
C ARG A 168 6.00 -23.19 45.07
N GLN A 169 5.87 -24.36 44.43
CA GLN A 169 6.92 -25.39 44.42
C GLN A 169 8.07 -25.11 43.43
N ILE A 170 7.97 -24.07 42.58
CA ILE A 170 9.00 -23.74 41.58
C ILE A 170 10.16 -22.99 42.22
N VAL A 171 9.89 -22.00 43.07
CA VAL A 171 10.92 -21.18 43.75
C VAL A 171 12.00 -22.02 44.44
N PRO A 172 11.68 -23.03 45.29
CA PRO A 172 12.71 -23.83 45.93
C PRO A 172 13.52 -24.70 44.96
N LYS A 173 13.03 -24.95 43.74
CA LYS A 173 13.73 -25.73 42.69
C LYS A 173 14.73 -24.89 41.90
N ILE A 174 14.52 -23.58 41.79
CA ILE A 174 15.39 -22.66 41.05
C ILE A 174 16.13 -21.77 42.07
N GLN A 175 17.24 -22.28 42.60
CA GLN A 175 18.05 -21.60 43.62
C GLN A 175 19.16 -20.74 43.01
N ASN A 176 18.80 -19.87 42.06
CA ASN A 176 19.74 -18.97 41.37
C ASN A 176 19.84 -17.57 42.02
N GLY A 177 19.07 -17.32 43.09
CA GLY A 177 19.01 -16.02 43.79
C GLY A 177 18.31 -14.90 43.01
N ARG A 178 17.66 -15.22 41.88
CA ARG A 178 17.06 -14.25 40.95
C ARG A 178 15.60 -14.57 40.60
N LEU A 179 14.99 -15.57 41.26
CA LEU A 179 13.57 -15.89 41.15
C LEU A 179 12.83 -15.55 42.45
N GLY A 180 11.84 -14.67 42.37
CA GLY A 180 10.96 -14.28 43.48
C GLY A 180 9.52 -14.74 43.27
N LEU A 181 8.70 -14.65 44.31
CA LEU A 181 7.28 -15.02 44.27
C LEU A 181 6.38 -13.90 44.79
N ALA A 182 5.45 -13.44 43.95
CA ALA A 182 4.32 -12.62 44.34
C ALA A 182 3.09 -13.51 44.60
N ASP A 183 2.74 -13.73 45.86
CA ASP A 183 1.67 -14.67 46.24
C ASP A 183 0.27 -14.01 46.28
N PHE A 184 -0.24 -13.62 45.12
CA PHE A 184 -1.60 -13.07 44.97
C PHE A 184 -2.69 -13.97 45.54
N ASN A 185 -2.59 -15.29 45.33
CA ASN A 185 -3.58 -16.25 45.79
C ASN A 185 -3.74 -16.25 47.32
N ALA A 186 -2.66 -15.98 48.06
CA ALA A 186 -2.69 -15.88 49.52
C ALA A 186 -3.04 -14.47 50.02
N ALA A 187 -2.65 -13.43 49.29
CA ALA A 187 -2.74 -12.04 49.75
C ALA A 187 -4.06 -11.35 49.39
N MET A 188 -4.68 -11.71 48.26
CA MET A 188 -5.85 -10.99 47.73
C MET A 188 -7.17 -11.50 48.27
N ASP A 189 -8.09 -10.58 48.56
CA ASP A 189 -9.45 -10.87 49.04
C ASP A 189 -10.49 -10.66 47.92
N GLN A 190 -11.21 -11.73 47.57
CA GLN A 190 -12.23 -11.71 46.53
C GLN A 190 -13.34 -10.69 46.80
N ALA A 191 -13.72 -10.50 48.07
CA ALA A 191 -14.88 -9.67 48.41
C ALA A 191 -14.64 -8.17 48.15
N THR A 192 -13.38 -7.73 48.14
CA THR A 192 -13.02 -6.31 48.05
C THR A 192 -12.26 -5.96 46.77
N MET A 193 -11.55 -6.93 46.17
CA MET A 193 -10.62 -6.68 45.05
C MET A 193 -11.18 -7.07 43.68
N PHE A 194 -12.45 -7.50 43.63
CA PHE A 194 -13.15 -7.83 42.40
C PHE A 194 -14.48 -7.10 42.32
N SER A 195 -15.10 -7.12 41.15
CA SER A 195 -16.42 -6.52 40.92
C SER A 195 -17.29 -7.54 40.16
N ASP A 196 -18.12 -7.09 39.21
CA ASP A 196 -19.01 -7.98 38.45
C ASP A 196 -18.25 -8.87 37.45
N ASP A 197 -16.99 -8.53 37.12
CA ASP A 197 -16.11 -9.37 36.32
C ASP A 197 -15.55 -10.54 37.16
N PRO A 198 -15.77 -11.81 36.75
CA PRO A 198 -15.37 -12.99 37.53
C PRO A 198 -13.90 -13.39 37.33
N ILE A 199 -13.13 -12.69 36.50
CA ILE A 199 -11.75 -12.99 36.11
C ILE A 199 -10.79 -11.86 36.54
N HIS A 200 -11.13 -10.61 36.25
CA HIS A 200 -10.24 -9.47 36.38
C HIS A 200 -10.42 -8.73 37.72
N PRO A 201 -9.33 -8.31 38.40
CA PRO A 201 -9.39 -7.41 39.54
C PRO A 201 -10.07 -6.08 39.21
N ASN A 202 -10.63 -5.41 40.22
CA ASN A 202 -11.02 -4.00 40.13
C ASN A 202 -9.80 -3.08 40.35
N ASP A 203 -9.98 -1.76 40.25
CA ASP A 203 -8.90 -0.77 40.45
C ASP A 203 -8.12 -0.98 41.74
N TYR A 204 -8.82 -1.20 42.87
CA TYR A 204 -8.19 -1.45 44.16
C TYR A 204 -7.43 -2.78 44.19
N GLY A 205 -7.96 -3.81 43.52
CA GLY A 205 -7.29 -5.10 43.36
C GLY A 205 -5.98 -4.98 42.59
N TYR A 206 -5.95 -4.20 41.50
CA TYR A 206 -4.73 -3.94 40.73
C TYR A 206 -3.71 -3.10 41.51
N GLU A 207 -4.16 -2.09 42.25
CA GLU A 207 -3.31 -1.32 43.18
C GLU A 207 -2.69 -2.23 44.26
N PHE A 208 -3.49 -3.12 44.85
CA PHE A 208 -3.01 -4.09 45.84
C PHE A 208 -2.04 -5.11 45.24
N MET A 209 -2.25 -5.55 44.00
CA MET A 209 -1.28 -6.40 43.29
C MET A 209 0.09 -5.73 43.20
N ALA A 210 0.14 -4.41 42.98
CA ALA A 210 1.41 -3.68 42.97
C ALA A 210 2.12 -3.72 44.33
N SER A 211 1.40 -3.72 45.47
CA SER A 211 2.00 -3.94 46.79
C SER A 211 2.70 -5.29 46.89
N VAL A 212 2.03 -6.36 46.45
CA VAL A 212 2.59 -7.72 46.51
C VAL A 212 3.77 -7.87 45.55
N TRP A 213 3.69 -7.30 44.35
CA TRP A 213 4.83 -7.22 43.43
C TRP A 213 6.01 -6.49 44.06
N TRP A 214 5.76 -5.31 44.65
CA TRP A 214 6.79 -4.49 45.27
C TRP A 214 7.49 -5.22 46.41
N GLN A 215 6.76 -5.91 47.28
CA GLN A 215 7.35 -6.72 48.34
C GLN A 215 8.35 -7.73 47.77
N ALA A 216 7.94 -8.49 46.76
CA ALA A 216 8.77 -9.52 46.14
C ALA A 216 9.96 -8.95 45.37
N ILE A 217 9.80 -7.80 44.70
CA ILE A 217 10.92 -7.08 44.05
C ILE A 217 11.92 -6.60 45.10
N ASN A 218 11.45 -6.00 46.19
CA ASN A 218 12.31 -5.45 47.22
C ASN A 218 13.15 -6.54 47.92
N GLU A 219 12.61 -7.74 48.09
CA GLU A 219 13.34 -8.92 48.61
C GLU A 219 14.50 -9.36 47.70
N LEU A 220 14.42 -9.10 46.40
CA LEU A 220 15.45 -9.44 45.40
C LEU A 220 16.19 -8.22 44.84
N SER A 221 16.01 -7.04 45.44
CA SER A 221 16.59 -5.79 44.93
C SER A 221 18.12 -5.84 44.80
N SER A 222 18.80 -6.60 45.66
CA SER A 222 20.26 -6.81 45.61
C SER A 222 20.73 -7.70 44.45
N ALA A 223 19.81 -8.39 43.77
CA ALA A 223 20.09 -9.25 42.62
C ALA A 223 19.86 -8.55 41.27
N LEU A 224 19.28 -7.35 41.27
CA LEU A 224 19.07 -6.54 40.06
C LEU A 224 20.42 -6.08 39.49
N SER A 225 20.54 -6.13 38.16
CA SER A 225 21.73 -5.70 37.42
C SER A 225 21.35 -4.86 36.21
N GLU A 226 22.31 -4.09 35.67
CA GLU A 226 22.15 -3.33 34.43
C GLU A 226 21.58 -4.21 33.29
N PRO A 227 20.64 -3.70 32.48
CA PRO A 227 20.08 -4.49 31.39
C PRO A 227 21.15 -4.73 30.33
N LEU A 228 21.10 -5.92 29.73
CA LEU A 228 22.02 -6.23 28.65
C LEU A 228 21.74 -5.30 27.46
N ASP A 229 22.83 -4.83 26.85
CA ASP A 229 22.75 -4.02 25.63
C ASP A 229 22.02 -4.80 24.53
N ASN A 230 20.91 -4.25 24.09
CA ASN A 230 20.07 -4.73 23.00
C ASN A 230 20.07 -3.76 21.81
N GLY A 231 20.98 -2.77 21.81
CA GLY A 231 21.07 -1.71 20.80
C GLY A 231 20.08 -0.56 21.02
N GLN A 232 19.41 -0.50 22.16
CA GLN A 232 18.37 0.48 22.49
C GLN A 232 18.76 1.33 23.70
N ASP A 233 18.48 2.64 23.64
CA ASP A 233 18.69 3.58 24.74
C ASP A 233 17.43 3.65 25.62
N ASP A 234 17.49 3.10 26.83
CA ASP A 234 16.37 3.10 27.78
C ASP A 234 15.97 4.52 28.27
N SER A 235 16.78 5.55 27.97
CA SER A 235 16.47 6.94 28.32
C SER A 235 15.64 7.71 27.29
N GLN A 236 15.43 7.14 26.09
CA GLN A 236 14.71 7.80 25.00
C GLN A 236 13.34 7.15 24.78
N PRO A 237 12.23 7.91 24.84
CA PRO A 237 10.90 7.39 24.47
C PRO A 237 10.84 7.01 22.98
N THR A 238 10.29 5.83 22.67
CA THR A 238 10.38 5.14 21.36
C THR A 238 9.60 5.71 20.20
N GLU A 239 8.81 6.77 20.38
CA GLU A 239 7.97 7.26 19.29
C GLU A 239 8.68 8.34 18.45
N THR A 240 9.73 9.01 18.94
CA THR A 240 10.19 10.29 18.34
C THR A 240 11.55 10.26 17.64
N CYS A 241 12.15 9.09 17.44
CA CYS A 241 13.45 9.03 16.77
C CYS A 241 13.31 9.23 15.26
N ALA A 242 14.39 9.72 14.64
CA ALA A 242 14.45 9.82 13.21
C ALA A 242 14.52 8.46 12.52
N LYS A 243 13.83 8.29 11.39
CA LYS A 243 13.99 7.11 10.53
C LYS A 243 15.39 7.10 9.93
N GLN A 244 16.04 5.94 9.97
CA GLN A 244 17.33 5.71 9.32
C GLN A 244 17.19 4.66 8.21
N ALA A 245 17.81 4.91 7.06
CA ALA A 245 17.85 3.92 5.97
C ALA A 245 18.51 2.62 6.42
N GLY A 246 17.96 1.48 6.01
CA GLY A 246 18.45 0.16 6.39
C GLY A 246 18.19 -0.28 7.84
N VAL A 247 17.56 0.56 8.67
CA VAL A 247 17.18 0.22 10.05
C VAL A 247 15.70 -0.12 10.09
N SER A 248 15.38 -1.38 10.39
CA SER A 248 14.03 -1.91 10.55
C SER A 248 14.06 -3.28 11.22
N ARG A 249 12.96 -3.67 11.89
CA ARG A 249 12.73 -5.09 12.21
C ARG A 249 12.09 -5.77 10.99
N GLY A 250 12.80 -6.72 10.40
CA GLY A 250 12.34 -7.46 9.22
C GLY A 250 13.41 -7.59 8.12
N PRO A 251 13.04 -8.09 6.93
CA PRO A 251 11.67 -8.34 6.49
C PRO A 251 10.96 -9.43 7.30
N ILE A 252 9.67 -9.23 7.55
CA ILE A 252 8.77 -10.24 8.12
C ILE A 252 7.66 -10.49 7.12
N ILE A 253 7.38 -11.75 6.79
CA ILE A 253 6.22 -12.09 5.95
C ILE A 253 4.97 -11.68 6.73
N THR A 254 4.22 -10.74 6.18
CA THR A 254 3.00 -10.23 6.79
C THR A 254 1.77 -10.61 5.99
N GLN A 255 1.87 -11.00 4.72
CA GLN A 255 0.73 -11.45 3.92
C GLN A 255 1.03 -12.70 3.08
N ASN A 256 0.09 -13.64 3.06
CA ASN A 256 0.20 -14.95 2.43
C ASN A 256 -0.69 -15.12 1.17
N GLY A 257 -0.85 -14.08 0.35
CA GLY A 257 -1.36 -14.24 -1.03
C GLY A 257 -2.88 -14.29 -1.22
N SER A 258 -3.62 -13.45 -0.49
CA SER A 258 -5.09 -13.27 -0.60
C SER A 258 -5.48 -12.34 -1.75
N GLY A 259 -6.79 -12.07 -1.91
CA GLY A 259 -7.31 -11.16 -2.94
C GLY A 259 -7.56 -11.85 -4.28
N HIS A 260 -8.07 -11.08 -5.24
CA HIS A 260 -8.61 -11.61 -6.50
C HIS A 260 -7.91 -10.99 -7.71
N ASP A 261 -7.68 -11.78 -8.74
CA ASP A 261 -7.29 -11.32 -10.07
C ASP A 261 -8.42 -11.63 -11.06
N ASP A 262 -8.29 -11.17 -12.31
CA ASP A 262 -9.20 -11.54 -13.39
C ASP A 262 -8.65 -12.68 -14.26
N GLY A 263 -7.65 -13.42 -13.77
CA GLY A 263 -7.00 -14.53 -14.44
C GLY A 263 -6.12 -14.13 -15.63
N ILE A 264 -5.75 -15.12 -16.46
CA ILE A 264 -5.10 -14.85 -17.75
C ILE A 264 -6.12 -14.34 -18.77
N TYR A 265 -5.67 -13.60 -19.78
CA TYR A 265 -6.56 -13.19 -20.86
C TYR A 265 -7.07 -14.40 -21.65
N VAL A 266 -8.38 -14.48 -21.80
CA VAL A 266 -9.07 -15.46 -22.63
C VAL A 266 -9.77 -14.72 -23.75
N HIS A 267 -9.32 -14.95 -24.97
CA HIS A 267 -9.92 -14.30 -26.12
C HIS A 267 -11.30 -14.88 -26.45
N LYS A 268 -12.23 -13.98 -26.74
CA LYS A 268 -13.54 -14.27 -27.32
C LYS A 268 -13.91 -13.13 -28.24
N SER A 269 -14.51 -13.42 -29.37
CA SER A 269 -14.99 -12.38 -30.28
C SER A 269 -16.27 -12.80 -31.00
N THR A 270 -17.00 -11.80 -31.50
CA THR A 270 -18.19 -11.99 -32.32
C THR A 270 -17.98 -11.31 -33.66
N SER A 271 -18.16 -12.03 -34.76
CA SER A 271 -18.13 -11.43 -36.09
C SER A 271 -19.32 -10.48 -36.26
N MET A 272 -19.04 -9.26 -36.69
CA MET A 272 -20.04 -8.23 -36.95
C MET A 272 -20.38 -8.12 -38.44
N GLY A 273 -19.82 -9.00 -39.27
CA GLY A 273 -19.98 -8.96 -40.73
C GLY A 273 -19.26 -7.77 -41.38
N VAL A 274 -19.72 -7.41 -42.56
CA VAL A 274 -19.18 -6.29 -43.35
C VAL A 274 -19.76 -4.97 -42.82
N LEU A 275 -18.88 -4.05 -42.44
CA LEU A 275 -19.23 -2.66 -42.15
C LEU A 275 -19.14 -1.84 -43.44
N VAL A 276 -20.30 -1.63 -44.08
CA VAL A 276 -20.39 -0.90 -45.35
C VAL A 276 -19.86 0.53 -45.22
N ASP A 277 -20.05 1.17 -44.06
CA ASP A 277 -19.54 2.52 -43.78
C ASP A 277 -18.01 2.58 -43.69
N GLY A 278 -17.35 1.45 -43.43
CA GLY A 278 -15.89 1.32 -43.44
C GLY A 278 -15.30 0.96 -44.81
N ARG A 279 -16.14 0.75 -45.84
CA ARG A 279 -15.73 0.32 -47.19
C ARG A 279 -14.87 1.38 -47.88
N ILE A 280 -13.85 0.90 -48.59
CA ILE A 280 -12.88 1.75 -49.26
C ILE A 280 -12.90 1.46 -50.76
N GLN A 281 -13.28 2.46 -51.56
CA GLN A 281 -13.20 2.33 -53.02
C GLN A 281 -11.74 2.33 -53.48
N LYS A 282 -11.42 1.41 -54.39
CA LYS A 282 -10.09 1.33 -55.01
C LYS A 282 -9.95 2.45 -56.05
N PRO A 283 -8.82 3.18 -56.05
CA PRO A 283 -8.46 4.02 -57.18
C PRO A 283 -8.19 3.14 -58.42
N THR A 284 -8.17 3.76 -59.59
CA THR A 284 -7.83 3.06 -60.84
C THR A 284 -6.37 2.63 -60.91
N ASP A 285 -5.48 3.35 -60.22
CA ASP A 285 -4.06 2.99 -60.14
C ASP A 285 -3.87 1.81 -59.18
N LYS A 286 -3.22 0.76 -59.69
CA LYS A 286 -3.03 -0.47 -58.93
C LYS A 286 -2.02 -0.29 -57.78
N THR A 287 -0.99 0.53 -57.95
CA THR A 287 0.00 0.81 -56.90
C THR A 287 -0.67 1.46 -55.69
N GLU A 288 -1.54 2.43 -55.94
CA GLU A 288 -2.32 3.10 -54.89
C GLU A 288 -3.39 2.18 -54.28
N SER A 289 -4.02 1.32 -55.09
CA SER A 289 -5.01 0.34 -54.64
C SER A 289 -4.41 -0.73 -53.73
N ASP A 290 -3.26 -1.30 -54.10
CA ASP A 290 -2.60 -2.38 -53.37
C ASP A 290 -1.99 -1.88 -52.06
N ALA A 291 -1.64 -0.58 -51.99
CA ALA A 291 -1.11 0.07 -50.79
C ALA A 291 -2.19 0.44 -49.76
N ILE A 292 -3.49 0.38 -50.09
CA ILE A 292 -4.57 0.82 -49.18
C ILE A 292 -4.40 0.24 -47.76
N PRO A 293 -4.21 -1.08 -47.57
CA PRO A 293 -4.09 -1.63 -46.22
C PRO A 293 -2.95 -1.03 -45.39
N SER A 294 -1.79 -0.71 -45.97
CA SER A 294 -0.68 -0.09 -45.23
C SER A 294 -0.93 1.37 -44.82
N HIS A 295 -1.97 2.00 -45.36
CA HIS A 295 -2.33 3.39 -45.08
C HIS A 295 -3.65 3.54 -44.30
N MET A 296 -4.12 2.45 -43.68
CA MET A 296 -5.31 2.44 -42.84
C MET A 296 -4.95 2.35 -41.36
N PHE A 297 -5.55 3.25 -40.56
CA PHE A 297 -5.32 3.35 -39.12
C PHE A 297 -6.64 3.53 -38.37
N PHE A 298 -6.59 3.17 -37.09
CA PHE A 298 -7.65 3.39 -36.12
C PHE A 298 -7.02 4.01 -34.87
N ALA A 299 -7.43 5.23 -34.56
CA ALA A 299 -6.94 5.94 -33.38
C ALA A 299 -7.98 6.96 -32.91
N GLN A 300 -7.99 7.26 -31.62
CA GLN A 300 -8.92 8.23 -31.03
C GLN A 300 -8.47 9.65 -31.35
N LEU A 301 -8.98 10.24 -32.44
CA LEU A 301 -8.67 11.65 -32.78
C LEU A 301 -9.67 12.62 -32.15
N THR A 302 -10.84 12.11 -31.77
CA THR A 302 -11.93 12.88 -31.17
C THR A 302 -12.50 12.16 -29.93
N ASN A 303 -13.15 12.92 -29.05
CA ASN A 303 -13.95 12.37 -27.94
C ASN A 303 -15.31 13.08 -27.89
N THR A 304 -16.20 12.69 -28.80
CA THR A 304 -17.50 13.33 -29.10
C THR A 304 -18.40 13.55 -27.89
N ASN A 305 -18.32 12.66 -26.90
CA ASN A 305 -19.22 12.61 -25.75
C ASN A 305 -18.51 12.90 -24.42
N GLY A 306 -17.21 13.26 -24.46
CA GLY A 306 -16.40 13.41 -23.25
C GLY A 306 -16.43 12.15 -22.38
N VAL A 307 -16.49 10.96 -23.02
CA VAL A 307 -16.49 9.70 -22.29
C VAL A 307 -15.12 9.44 -21.70
N ASP A 308 -15.07 8.62 -20.64
CA ASP A 308 -13.82 8.14 -20.10
C ASP A 308 -13.00 7.40 -21.19
N ARG A 309 -11.67 7.47 -21.10
CA ARG A 309 -10.73 6.87 -22.05
C ARG A 309 -11.02 5.37 -22.29
N SER A 310 -11.54 4.67 -21.28
CA SER A 310 -11.91 3.24 -21.36
C SER A 310 -13.13 2.96 -22.23
N ALA A 311 -13.98 3.96 -22.45
CA ALA A 311 -15.16 3.88 -23.30
C ALA A 311 -14.96 4.59 -24.64
N ALA A 312 -13.82 5.25 -24.85
CA ALA A 312 -13.55 6.01 -26.04
C ALA A 312 -13.38 5.11 -27.28
N LEU A 313 -13.75 5.67 -28.42
CA LEU A 313 -13.74 5.00 -29.72
C LEU A 313 -12.52 5.42 -30.52
N ASP A 314 -12.05 4.53 -31.38
CA ASP A 314 -11.07 4.89 -32.39
C ASP A 314 -11.77 5.28 -33.69
N ASP A 315 -11.30 6.38 -34.27
CA ASP A 315 -11.76 6.94 -35.54
C ASP A 315 -11.14 6.20 -36.72
N TRP A 316 -11.86 6.14 -37.83
CA TRP A 316 -11.36 5.54 -39.07
C TRP A 316 -10.48 6.56 -39.79
N ILE A 317 -9.25 6.18 -40.13
CA ILE A 317 -8.27 7.09 -40.73
C ILE A 317 -7.65 6.44 -41.97
N ARG A 318 -7.68 7.16 -43.09
CA ARG A 318 -7.03 6.78 -44.34
C ARG A 318 -6.03 7.85 -44.76
N ILE A 319 -4.82 7.41 -45.08
CA ILE A 319 -3.82 8.27 -45.70
C ILE A 319 -3.73 7.89 -47.18
N TYR A 320 -4.25 8.74 -48.06
CA TYR A 320 -4.22 8.49 -49.49
C TYR A 320 -2.92 9.03 -50.08
N HIS A 321 -1.97 8.13 -50.34
CA HIS A 321 -0.70 8.46 -50.99
C HIS A 321 -0.88 8.51 -52.51
N ARG A 322 -0.73 9.69 -53.10
CA ARG A 322 -0.98 9.93 -54.54
C ARG A 322 0.24 9.61 -55.39
N SER A 323 0.73 8.37 -55.33
CA SER A 323 1.94 7.94 -56.05
C SER A 323 1.84 8.13 -57.57
N ALA A 324 0.64 8.07 -58.14
CA ALA A 324 0.44 8.24 -59.58
C ALA A 324 0.53 9.71 -60.04
N THR A 325 0.55 10.68 -59.11
CA THR A 325 0.56 12.12 -59.43
C THR A 325 1.79 12.83 -58.86
N ASP A 326 1.70 13.40 -57.66
CA ASP A 326 2.75 14.22 -57.05
C ASP A 326 3.46 13.56 -55.87
N GLY A 327 3.10 12.32 -55.54
CA GLY A 327 3.69 11.57 -54.43
C GLY A 327 3.34 12.15 -53.06
N LYS A 328 2.29 12.97 -52.95
CA LYS A 328 1.87 13.56 -51.68
C LYS A 328 0.81 12.73 -50.96
N ASN A 329 0.78 12.85 -49.65
CA ASN A 329 -0.28 12.29 -48.82
C ASN A 329 -1.47 13.24 -48.66
N GLU A 330 -2.67 12.70 -48.76
CA GLU A 330 -3.91 13.32 -48.26
C GLU A 330 -4.40 12.55 -47.04
N TYR A 331 -4.74 13.26 -45.97
CA TYR A 331 -5.17 12.68 -44.71
C TYR A 331 -6.69 12.80 -44.60
N TRP A 332 -7.37 11.67 -44.45
CA TRP A 332 -8.83 11.62 -44.37
C TRP A 332 -9.23 10.88 -43.11
N PHE A 333 -10.18 11.42 -42.36
CA PHE A 333 -10.76 10.74 -41.21
C PHE A 333 -12.28 10.67 -41.31
N ARG A 334 -12.84 9.68 -40.61
CA ARG A 334 -14.26 9.58 -40.29
C ARG A 334 -14.38 9.34 -38.79
N GLU A 335 -15.11 10.23 -38.13
CA GLU A 335 -15.42 10.06 -36.72
C GLU A 335 -16.22 8.77 -36.49
N ASN A 336 -15.84 7.98 -35.49
CA ASN A 336 -16.57 6.79 -35.11
C ASN A 336 -17.78 7.16 -34.25
N LEU A 337 -18.98 6.88 -34.77
CA LEU A 337 -20.25 7.20 -34.11
C LEU A 337 -20.74 6.06 -33.20
N GLY A 338 -19.94 5.00 -33.06
CA GLY A 338 -20.25 3.79 -32.32
C GLY A 338 -21.06 2.78 -33.13
N ASN A 339 -21.15 1.56 -32.61
CA ASN A 339 -21.90 0.46 -33.21
C ASN A 339 -21.54 0.16 -34.69
N GLY A 340 -20.27 0.40 -35.07
CA GLY A 340 -19.77 0.14 -36.42
C GLY A 340 -20.19 1.16 -37.47
N SER A 341 -20.71 2.33 -37.06
CA SER A 341 -21.08 3.44 -37.95
C SER A 341 -20.02 4.55 -37.92
N PHE A 342 -19.76 5.15 -39.07
CA PHE A 342 -18.79 6.25 -39.20
C PHE A 342 -19.42 7.48 -39.83
N ALA A 343 -18.98 8.66 -39.41
CA ALA A 343 -19.39 9.92 -40.00
C ALA A 343 -18.86 10.09 -41.44
N SER A 344 -19.31 11.15 -42.11
CA SER A 344 -18.78 11.52 -43.43
C SER A 344 -17.28 11.81 -43.37
N SER A 345 -16.57 11.51 -44.45
CA SER A 345 -15.13 11.81 -44.59
C SER A 345 -14.85 13.30 -44.48
N VAL A 346 -13.84 13.64 -43.68
CA VAL A 346 -13.29 14.98 -43.55
C VAL A 346 -11.79 14.93 -43.80
N MET A 347 -11.27 15.89 -44.55
CA MET A 347 -9.84 16.02 -44.82
C MET A 347 -9.15 16.71 -43.64
N LEU A 348 -7.97 16.22 -43.26
CA LEU A 348 -7.14 16.75 -42.18
C LEU A 348 -5.87 17.40 -42.73
N ASP A 349 -5.36 18.38 -41.98
CA ASP A 349 -3.98 18.86 -42.11
C ASP A 349 -3.24 18.52 -40.83
N VAL A 350 -2.31 17.57 -40.92
CA VAL A 350 -1.44 17.13 -39.81
C VAL A 350 -0.26 18.07 -39.57
N GLN A 351 -0.15 19.16 -40.36
CA GLN A 351 0.91 20.17 -40.29
C GLN A 351 2.33 19.61 -40.43
N GLN A 352 2.49 18.50 -41.14
CA GLN A 352 3.77 17.79 -41.26
C GLN A 352 3.91 17.13 -42.62
N ASN A 353 5.12 17.14 -43.18
CA ASN A 353 5.41 16.43 -44.43
C ASN A 353 5.93 15.01 -44.12
N CYS A 354 5.17 14.00 -44.55
CA CYS A 354 5.52 12.59 -44.41
C CYS A 354 5.27 11.82 -45.72
N ASP A 355 5.57 12.45 -46.86
CA ASP A 355 5.28 11.94 -48.20
C ASP A 355 6.14 10.73 -48.63
N GLY A 356 7.21 10.41 -47.89
CA GLY A 356 8.21 9.38 -48.25
C GLY A 356 7.80 7.91 -48.08
N GLY A 357 6.55 7.61 -47.73
CA GLY A 357 6.02 6.24 -47.52
C GLY A 357 5.35 6.05 -46.15
N PRO A 358 4.75 4.88 -45.85
CA PRO A 358 3.96 4.62 -44.63
C PRO A 358 4.83 4.44 -43.37
N ASN A 359 5.73 5.39 -43.12
CA ASN A 359 6.55 5.44 -41.92
C ASN A 359 5.89 6.37 -40.89
N TYR A 360 4.59 6.26 -40.70
CA TYR A 360 3.78 7.12 -39.83
C TYR A 360 2.66 6.32 -39.19
N ALA A 361 2.21 6.79 -38.02
CA ALA A 361 1.00 6.30 -37.40
C ALA A 361 0.49 7.33 -36.38
N TRP A 362 -0.24 6.84 -35.38
CA TRP A 362 -0.92 7.64 -34.37
C TRP A 362 -0.63 7.07 -32.99
N ALA A 363 -0.34 7.93 -32.02
CA ALA A 363 -0.14 7.56 -30.62
C ALA A 363 -0.25 8.80 -29.72
N ASP A 364 -0.63 8.64 -28.45
CA ASP A 364 -0.78 9.75 -27.50
C ASP A 364 0.56 10.04 -26.81
N PHE A 365 1.25 11.13 -27.17
CA PHE A 365 2.56 11.49 -26.61
C PHE A 365 2.48 12.38 -25.36
N ASP A 366 1.38 13.11 -25.18
CA ASP A 366 1.24 14.10 -24.09
C ASP A 366 0.23 13.72 -23.00
N ASN A 367 -0.39 12.53 -23.13
CA ASN A 367 -1.37 11.92 -22.24
C ASN A 367 -2.67 12.74 -22.11
N ASP A 368 -3.10 13.40 -23.18
CA ASP A 368 -4.38 14.11 -23.22
C ASP A 368 -5.57 13.18 -23.58
N GLY A 369 -5.28 11.91 -23.89
CA GLY A 369 -6.25 10.89 -24.26
C GLY A 369 -6.64 10.92 -25.74
N LEU A 370 -6.02 11.78 -26.55
CA LEU A 370 -6.18 11.83 -28.00
C LEU A 370 -4.87 11.39 -28.66
N ALA A 371 -4.99 10.71 -29.79
CA ALA A 371 -3.81 10.28 -30.52
C ALA A 371 -3.22 11.46 -31.33
N ASP A 372 -1.91 11.61 -31.22
CA ASP A 372 -1.09 12.52 -32.02
C ASP A 372 -0.60 11.85 -33.29
N PHE A 373 -0.28 12.66 -34.29
CA PHE A 373 0.31 12.17 -35.53
C PHE A 373 1.83 12.12 -35.41
N TRP A 374 2.46 11.03 -35.85
CA TRP A 374 3.91 10.95 -35.90
C TRP A 374 4.39 10.34 -37.21
N CYS A 375 5.59 10.74 -37.65
CA CYS A 375 6.28 10.07 -38.73
C CYS A 375 7.80 9.97 -38.54
N ILE A 376 8.36 8.91 -39.12
CA ILE A 376 9.75 8.49 -39.03
C ILE A 376 10.49 8.93 -40.29
N GLY A 377 11.56 9.70 -40.11
CA GLY A 377 12.51 10.04 -41.16
C GLY A 377 13.40 8.86 -41.56
N SER A 378 14.08 8.97 -42.70
CA SER A 378 15.02 7.93 -43.17
C SER A 378 16.18 7.65 -42.20
N ASP A 379 16.46 8.56 -41.29
CA ASP A 379 17.45 8.46 -40.22
C ASP A 379 16.87 8.01 -38.88
N THR A 380 15.65 7.45 -38.88
CA THR A 380 14.84 7.03 -37.72
C THR A 380 14.44 8.13 -36.74
N LYS A 381 14.63 9.41 -37.07
CA LYS A 381 14.06 10.51 -36.29
C LYS A 381 12.55 10.42 -36.31
N ILE A 382 11.92 10.64 -35.16
CA ILE A 382 10.46 10.71 -35.05
C ILE A 382 10.08 12.16 -34.82
N THR A 383 9.25 12.64 -35.74
CA THR A 383 8.66 13.98 -35.71
C THR A 383 7.18 13.87 -35.40
N VAL A 384 6.67 14.72 -34.53
CA VAL A 384 5.30 14.63 -33.98
C VAL A 384 4.53 15.91 -34.25
N SER A 385 3.25 15.76 -34.54
CA SER A 385 2.25 16.81 -34.54
C SER A 385 1.16 16.50 -33.52
N LEU A 386 1.05 17.35 -32.49
CA LEU A 386 0.11 17.15 -31.39
C LEU A 386 -1.32 17.45 -31.82
N ASN A 387 -2.27 16.61 -31.43
CA ASN A 387 -3.69 16.88 -31.57
C ASN A 387 -4.08 18.05 -30.64
N LYS A 388 -4.95 18.95 -31.10
CA LYS A 388 -5.39 20.13 -30.33
C LYS A 388 -6.80 19.95 -29.76
N GLY A 389 -7.41 18.77 -29.89
CA GLY A 389 -8.72 18.45 -29.33
C GLY A 389 -9.90 19.18 -29.98
N THR A 390 -9.71 19.70 -31.19
CA THR A 390 -10.76 20.38 -31.97
C THR A 390 -11.61 19.38 -32.75
N ARG A 391 -12.76 19.84 -33.27
CA ARG A 391 -13.68 19.02 -34.06
C ARG A 391 -14.14 19.79 -35.31
N PRO A 392 -13.62 19.47 -36.52
CA PRO A 392 -12.68 18.39 -36.81
C PRO A 392 -11.29 18.59 -36.19
N PRO A 393 -10.51 17.52 -35.97
CA PRO A 393 -9.17 17.59 -35.38
C PRO A 393 -8.24 18.53 -36.15
N THR A 394 -7.47 19.30 -35.40
CA THR A 394 -6.39 20.14 -35.91
C THR A 394 -5.12 19.80 -35.16
N PHE A 395 -3.99 19.88 -35.85
CA PHE A 395 -2.70 19.47 -35.31
C PHE A 395 -1.72 20.63 -35.22
N GLU A 396 -0.71 20.51 -34.38
CA GLU A 396 0.42 21.43 -34.29
C GLU A 396 1.73 20.64 -34.35
N ASN A 397 2.56 20.92 -35.37
CA ASN A 397 3.88 20.31 -35.47
C ASN A 397 4.82 20.82 -34.39
N ILE A 398 5.35 19.91 -33.57
CA ILE A 398 6.30 20.22 -32.51
C ILE A 398 7.74 19.82 -32.85
N GLY A 399 7.98 19.37 -34.09
CA GLY A 399 9.30 18.99 -34.57
C GLY A 399 9.74 17.61 -34.08
N VAL A 400 11.05 17.46 -33.83
CA VAL A 400 11.68 16.18 -33.49
C VAL A 400 11.46 15.87 -32.01
N VAL A 401 10.80 14.75 -31.74
CA VAL A 401 10.54 14.24 -30.39
C VAL A 401 11.47 13.08 -30.04
N VAL A 402 11.75 12.20 -31.01
CA VAL A 402 12.76 11.13 -30.86
C VAL A 402 13.94 11.41 -31.79
N PRO A 403 15.18 11.52 -31.25
CA PRO A 403 16.36 11.71 -32.08
C PRO A 403 16.70 10.45 -32.89
N ALA A 404 17.50 10.63 -33.96
CA ALA A 404 17.96 9.55 -34.84
C ALA A 404 18.65 8.43 -34.05
N SER A 405 18.38 7.19 -34.44
CA SER A 405 19.05 5.99 -33.94
C SER A 405 19.80 5.30 -35.08
N GLY A 406 21.14 5.33 -35.04
CA GLY A 406 21.99 4.93 -36.18
C GLY A 406 22.01 3.45 -36.52
N ASN A 407 21.48 2.57 -35.66
CA ASN A 407 21.52 1.11 -35.84
C ASN A 407 20.16 0.50 -36.24
N PHE A 408 19.13 1.32 -36.44
CA PHE A 408 17.79 0.85 -36.78
C PHE A 408 17.29 1.51 -38.07
N THR A 409 16.25 0.91 -38.62
CA THR A 409 15.48 1.39 -39.78
C THR A 409 14.06 1.71 -39.35
N SER A 410 13.27 2.39 -40.20
CA SER A 410 11.88 2.69 -39.87
C SER A 410 11.01 1.44 -39.66
N ALA A 411 11.37 0.30 -40.28
CA ALA A 411 10.67 -0.97 -40.11
C ALA A 411 10.81 -1.57 -38.69
N ASP A 412 11.82 -1.12 -37.95
CA ASP A 412 12.14 -1.62 -36.60
C ASP A 412 11.36 -0.88 -35.51
N VAL A 413 10.80 0.29 -35.82
CA VAL A 413 10.16 1.16 -34.83
C VAL A 413 8.74 0.69 -34.54
N ARG A 414 8.38 0.64 -33.25
CA ARG A 414 7.01 0.56 -32.76
C ARG A 414 6.81 1.66 -31.72
N ILE A 415 5.64 2.29 -31.73
CA ILE A 415 5.24 3.28 -30.74
C ILE A 415 4.04 2.72 -29.99
N ALA A 416 4.14 2.64 -28.67
CA ALA A 416 3.20 1.92 -27.82
C ALA A 416 3.36 2.35 -26.37
N ASP A 417 2.30 2.28 -25.57
CA ASP A 417 2.37 2.53 -24.12
C ASP A 417 2.72 1.22 -23.39
N ILE A 418 3.98 1.03 -23.02
CA ILE A 418 4.46 -0.23 -22.44
C ILE A 418 4.35 -0.23 -20.92
N ASP A 419 4.61 0.91 -20.27
CA ASP A 419 4.56 1.00 -18.82
C ASP A 419 3.17 1.35 -18.26
N GLY A 420 2.20 1.66 -19.13
CA GLY A 420 0.81 1.95 -18.79
C GLY A 420 0.61 3.31 -18.13
N ASP A 421 1.48 4.28 -18.39
CA ASP A 421 1.36 5.63 -17.83
C ASP A 421 0.43 6.56 -18.66
N GLY A 422 -0.05 6.07 -19.81
CA GLY A 422 -0.92 6.78 -20.74
C GLY A 422 -0.17 7.46 -21.88
N ARG A 423 1.18 7.50 -21.84
CA ARG A 423 2.05 8.08 -22.86
C ARG A 423 2.64 7.00 -23.75
N ALA A 424 2.82 7.37 -25.01
CA ALA A 424 3.48 6.54 -25.99
C ALA A 424 5.00 6.45 -25.73
N ASP A 425 5.50 5.23 -25.60
CA ASP A 425 6.91 4.88 -25.57
C ASP A 425 7.44 4.57 -26.98
N VAL A 426 8.77 4.60 -27.13
CA VAL A 426 9.44 4.23 -28.39
C VAL A 426 10.16 2.91 -28.25
N CYS A 427 9.79 1.96 -29.09
CA CYS A 427 10.32 0.61 -29.10
C CYS A 427 11.00 0.29 -30.43
N PHE A 428 12.05 -0.53 -30.37
CA PHE A 428 12.83 -0.97 -31.50
C PHE A 428 12.91 -2.50 -31.49
N ILE A 429 12.54 -3.11 -32.61
CA ILE A 429 12.64 -4.55 -32.81
C ILE A 429 14.06 -4.85 -33.34
N HIS A 430 14.81 -5.64 -32.57
CA HIS A 430 16.13 -6.11 -32.95
C HIS A 430 16.05 -7.25 -33.97
N ASP A 431 17.15 -7.56 -34.65
CA ASP A 431 17.17 -8.63 -35.67
C ASP A 431 16.91 -10.04 -35.12
N ASN A 432 17.15 -10.25 -33.81
CA ASN A 432 16.77 -11.48 -33.11
C ASN A 432 15.28 -11.52 -32.70
N GLY A 433 14.52 -10.45 -32.96
CA GLY A 433 13.12 -10.31 -32.62
C GLY A 433 12.85 -9.79 -31.20
N ASP A 434 13.88 -9.52 -30.40
CA ASP A 434 13.72 -8.84 -29.11
C ASP A 434 13.21 -7.42 -29.33
N ILE A 435 12.50 -6.88 -28.34
CA ILE A 435 12.06 -5.50 -28.35
C ILE A 435 12.76 -4.74 -27.24
N GLY A 436 13.51 -3.71 -27.62
CA GLY A 436 14.09 -2.73 -26.73
C GLY A 436 13.30 -1.43 -26.74
N CYS A 437 12.93 -0.89 -25.58
CA CYS A 437 12.12 0.32 -25.49
C CYS A 437 12.79 1.44 -24.68
N SER A 438 12.42 2.66 -25.00
CA SER A 438 12.69 3.86 -24.21
C SER A 438 11.37 4.47 -23.80
N ARG A 439 11.24 4.73 -22.50
CA ARG A 439 10.06 5.29 -21.88
C ARG A 439 9.96 6.79 -22.14
N ASN A 440 8.76 7.29 -22.43
CA ASN A 440 8.48 8.73 -22.43
C ASN A 440 8.28 9.24 -20.99
N GLY A 441 9.32 9.85 -20.42
CA GLY A 441 9.28 10.43 -19.07
C GLY A 441 8.56 11.77 -18.95
N GLY A 442 8.05 12.29 -20.07
CA GLY A 442 7.51 13.63 -20.20
C GLY A 442 6.34 13.98 -19.27
N GLN A 443 6.02 15.28 -19.22
CA GLN A 443 4.87 15.82 -18.51
C GLN A 443 4.22 16.92 -19.36
N GLY A 444 2.89 16.85 -19.49
CA GLY A 444 2.17 17.62 -20.51
C GLY A 444 2.85 17.49 -21.87
N ARG A 445 3.15 18.64 -22.50
CA ARG A 445 3.79 18.73 -23.82
C ARG A 445 5.32 18.54 -23.81
N ASN A 446 5.93 18.43 -22.63
CA ASN A 446 7.37 18.18 -22.52
C ASN A 446 7.65 16.68 -22.67
N TYR A 447 8.79 16.35 -23.26
CA TYR A 447 9.23 14.98 -23.48
C TYR A 447 10.71 14.82 -23.17
N TYR A 448 11.04 13.68 -22.57
CA TYR A 448 12.40 13.20 -22.44
C TYR A 448 12.36 11.68 -22.34
N TRP A 449 13.48 11.03 -22.69
CA TRP A 449 13.53 9.57 -22.82
C TRP A 449 14.31 8.96 -21.67
N GLN A 450 13.75 7.90 -21.10
CA GLN A 450 14.38 7.10 -20.04
C GLN A 450 14.41 5.62 -20.43
N GLY A 451 15.15 4.82 -19.67
CA GLY A 451 15.12 3.37 -19.78
C GLY A 451 13.99 2.73 -18.97
N PHE A 452 13.85 1.41 -19.13
CA PHE A 452 12.91 0.60 -18.35
C PHE A 452 13.58 -0.05 -17.14
N SER A 453 14.86 -0.41 -17.20
CA SER A 453 15.57 -0.98 -16.04
C SER A 453 16.16 0.13 -15.16
N THR A 454 16.62 1.21 -15.79
CA THR A 454 17.19 2.39 -15.15
C THR A 454 16.78 3.66 -15.89
N ASP A 455 16.84 4.82 -15.23
CA ASP A 455 16.52 6.11 -15.84
C ASP A 455 17.38 6.46 -17.08
N THR A 456 18.62 5.95 -17.15
CA THR A 456 19.59 6.22 -18.22
C THR A 456 19.65 5.11 -19.28
N GLY A 457 19.03 3.96 -19.04
CA GLY A 457 19.08 2.75 -19.87
C GLY A 457 18.22 2.79 -21.14
N LEU A 458 18.53 3.67 -22.09
CA LEU A 458 17.70 3.79 -23.31
C LEU A 458 17.70 2.52 -24.16
N ARG A 459 16.53 2.12 -24.66
CA ARG A 459 16.32 0.98 -25.57
C ARG A 459 16.73 -0.37 -24.98
N GLU A 460 16.59 -0.52 -23.68
CA GLU A 460 16.77 -1.81 -23.00
C GLU A 460 15.66 -2.79 -23.38
N THR A 461 16.01 -4.08 -23.44
CA THR A 461 15.08 -5.15 -23.77
C THR A 461 13.95 -5.23 -22.75
N VAL A 462 12.72 -5.01 -23.21
CA VAL A 462 11.50 -5.19 -22.40
C VAL A 462 10.79 -6.50 -22.73
N PHE A 463 11.02 -7.06 -23.91
CA PHE A 463 10.43 -8.33 -24.35
C PHE A 463 11.45 -9.16 -25.13
N THR A 464 11.65 -10.41 -24.70
CA THR A 464 12.45 -11.38 -25.46
C THR A 464 11.63 -12.01 -26.57
N GLY A 465 12.12 -11.88 -27.81
CA GLY A 465 11.51 -12.35 -29.02
C GLY A 465 11.18 -13.84 -28.97
N LYS A 466 10.04 -14.21 -29.57
CA LYS A 466 9.53 -15.59 -29.58
C LYS A 466 9.87 -16.36 -30.87
N ASN A 467 10.99 -15.98 -31.51
CA ASN A 467 11.48 -16.57 -32.76
C ASN A 467 10.41 -16.66 -33.87
N LYS A 468 9.58 -15.63 -34.01
CA LYS A 468 8.46 -15.60 -34.97
C LYS A 468 8.86 -15.32 -36.43
N GLY A 469 10.14 -15.49 -36.78
CA GLY A 469 10.67 -15.39 -38.14
C GLY A 469 10.77 -13.96 -38.68
N ASP A 470 9.64 -13.27 -38.82
CA ASP A 470 9.53 -11.98 -39.52
C ASP A 470 8.97 -10.87 -38.61
N LYS A 471 9.78 -9.82 -38.38
CA LYS A 471 9.45 -8.66 -37.53
C LYS A 471 8.30 -7.81 -38.07
N THR A 472 7.98 -7.89 -39.37
CA THR A 472 6.82 -7.20 -39.94
C THR A 472 5.49 -7.72 -39.38
N GLY A 473 5.46 -8.91 -38.77
CA GLY A 473 4.28 -9.46 -38.09
C GLY A 473 4.02 -8.86 -36.71
N VAL A 474 4.98 -8.17 -36.09
CA VAL A 474 4.85 -7.66 -34.73
C VAL A 474 3.94 -6.42 -34.70
N ARG A 475 2.95 -6.44 -33.81
CA ARG A 475 2.07 -5.33 -33.45
C ARG A 475 2.09 -5.14 -31.94
N LEU A 476 2.02 -3.89 -31.50
CA LEU A 476 1.80 -3.53 -30.10
C LEU A 476 0.45 -2.82 -30.03
N ALA A 477 -0.47 -3.35 -29.22
CA ALA A 477 -1.75 -2.71 -28.95
C ALA A 477 -2.42 -3.33 -27.72
N ASP A 478 -3.08 -2.51 -26.92
CA ASP A 478 -3.88 -2.90 -25.75
C ASP A 478 -5.08 -3.78 -26.12
N LEU A 479 -4.91 -5.11 -26.14
CA LEU A 479 -5.93 -6.05 -26.58
C LEU A 479 -6.96 -6.29 -25.47
N ASN A 480 -6.54 -6.28 -24.21
CA ASN A 480 -7.37 -6.60 -23.05
C ASN A 480 -8.09 -5.38 -22.44
N GLY A 481 -7.73 -4.16 -22.83
CA GLY A 481 -8.35 -2.90 -22.43
C GLY A 481 -7.84 -2.36 -21.08
N ASP A 482 -6.61 -2.67 -20.70
CA ASP A 482 -5.99 -2.23 -19.45
C ASP A 482 -5.02 -1.04 -19.60
N PHE A 483 -4.93 -0.51 -20.82
CA PHE A 483 -4.06 0.57 -21.27
C PHE A 483 -2.56 0.26 -21.26
N ARG A 484 -2.16 -1.00 -21.12
CA ARG A 484 -0.81 -1.44 -21.43
C ARG A 484 -0.85 -2.13 -22.78
N ASP A 485 0.00 -1.69 -23.70
CA ASP A 485 0.02 -2.29 -25.03
C ASP A 485 0.62 -3.70 -24.98
N ASP A 486 -0.14 -4.65 -25.53
CA ASP A 486 0.21 -6.07 -25.58
C ASP A 486 1.07 -6.40 -26.78
N TRP A 487 1.88 -7.45 -26.66
CA TRP A 487 2.67 -7.95 -27.77
C TRP A 487 1.86 -8.94 -28.59
N MET A 488 1.75 -8.67 -29.89
CA MET A 488 1.04 -9.54 -30.81
C MET A 488 1.91 -9.85 -32.03
N TRP A 489 1.89 -11.10 -32.47
CA TRP A 489 2.42 -11.49 -33.77
C TRP A 489 1.31 -11.93 -34.70
N VAL A 490 1.16 -11.21 -35.81
CA VAL A 490 0.20 -11.49 -36.88
C VAL A 490 0.87 -12.39 -37.93
N GLY A 491 0.35 -13.60 -38.09
CA GLY A 491 0.77 -14.54 -39.12
C GLY A 491 0.38 -14.12 -40.53
N ASP A 492 0.91 -14.83 -41.53
CA ASP A 492 0.62 -14.56 -42.94
C ASP A 492 -0.87 -14.76 -43.30
N GLN A 493 -1.55 -15.62 -42.53
CA GLN A 493 -2.99 -15.87 -42.67
C GLN A 493 -3.85 -14.94 -41.79
N GLY A 494 -3.23 -13.99 -41.10
CA GLY A 494 -3.90 -13.09 -40.16
C GLY A 494 -4.22 -13.70 -38.80
N ASP A 495 -3.75 -14.92 -38.51
CA ASP A 495 -3.77 -15.50 -37.17
C ASP A 495 -2.91 -14.67 -36.21
N VAL A 496 -3.25 -14.65 -34.92
CA VAL A 496 -2.57 -13.77 -33.95
C VAL A 496 -2.17 -14.55 -32.72
N ASP A 497 -0.87 -14.54 -32.41
CA ASP A 497 -0.31 -15.08 -31.17
C ASP A 497 0.02 -13.92 -30.21
N THR A 498 -0.43 -14.00 -28.96
CA THR A 498 -0.47 -12.85 -28.05
C THR A 498 0.22 -13.11 -26.71
N TRP A 499 0.94 -12.09 -26.23
CA TRP A 499 1.47 -11.97 -24.87
C TRP A 499 0.94 -10.69 -24.22
N ILE A 500 0.29 -10.84 -23.08
CA ILE A 500 -0.31 -9.74 -22.32
C ILE A 500 0.73 -9.06 -21.45
N ASN A 501 0.73 -7.73 -21.48
CA ASN A 501 1.62 -6.87 -20.71
C ASN A 501 1.06 -6.63 -19.30
N GLN A 502 1.80 -7.01 -18.25
CA GLN A 502 1.39 -6.86 -16.86
C GLN A 502 2.46 -6.17 -16.02
N ARG A 503 2.03 -5.53 -14.93
CA ARG A 503 2.98 -4.98 -13.94
C ARG A 503 3.87 -6.08 -13.38
N GLY A 504 5.17 -5.82 -13.31
CA GLY A 504 6.18 -6.74 -12.84
C GLY A 504 6.62 -6.52 -11.38
N SER A 505 7.64 -7.26 -10.99
CA SER A 505 8.37 -7.11 -9.72
C SER A 505 9.88 -7.09 -9.99
N GLY A 506 10.65 -6.75 -8.98
CA GLY A 506 12.08 -6.48 -9.06
C GLY A 506 12.40 -5.07 -9.55
N ALA A 507 13.67 -4.70 -9.37
CA ALA A 507 14.21 -3.41 -9.81
C ALA A 507 13.99 -3.16 -11.30
N GLY A 508 13.78 -1.90 -11.65
CA GLY A 508 13.31 -1.47 -12.95
C GLY A 508 11.78 -1.57 -13.06
N ILE A 509 11.24 -1.02 -14.14
CA ILE A 509 9.81 -1.05 -14.49
C ILE A 509 9.54 -1.93 -15.72
N VAL A 510 10.48 -2.80 -16.10
CA VAL A 510 10.27 -3.80 -17.16
C VAL A 510 9.01 -4.61 -16.84
N PRO A 511 8.06 -4.75 -17.78
CA PRO A 511 6.83 -5.48 -17.52
C PRO A 511 7.04 -6.99 -17.44
N ASN A 512 6.06 -7.66 -16.85
CA ASN A 512 5.91 -9.11 -16.94
C ASN A 512 5.01 -9.46 -18.13
N TRP A 513 5.36 -10.50 -18.89
CA TRP A 513 4.65 -10.88 -20.11
C TRP A 513 3.99 -12.26 -19.97
N SER A 514 2.67 -12.30 -20.06
CA SER A 514 1.87 -13.52 -19.90
C SER A 514 1.39 -14.06 -21.25
N ALA A 515 1.70 -15.31 -21.58
CA ALA A 515 1.29 -15.90 -22.85
C ALA A 515 -0.22 -16.20 -22.88
N SER A 516 -0.92 -15.72 -23.91
CA SER A 516 -2.34 -16.04 -24.18
C SER A 516 -2.52 -17.01 -25.35
N GLY A 517 -1.43 -17.32 -26.07
CA GLY A 517 -1.45 -18.19 -27.24
C GLY A 517 -2.16 -17.57 -28.44
N ILE A 518 -2.69 -18.43 -29.32
CA ILE A 518 -3.44 -17.98 -30.51
C ILE A 518 -4.78 -17.39 -30.08
N THR A 519 -4.89 -16.07 -30.13
CA THR A 519 -6.11 -15.32 -29.81
C THR A 519 -7.04 -15.24 -31.01
N HIS A 520 -6.50 -15.11 -32.23
CA HIS A 520 -7.29 -15.02 -33.46
C HIS A 520 -6.86 -16.09 -34.45
N ALA A 521 -7.82 -16.81 -35.04
CA ALA A 521 -7.54 -17.90 -35.97
C ALA A 521 -7.14 -17.44 -37.39
N GLY A 522 -7.27 -16.14 -37.69
CA GLY A 522 -7.01 -15.59 -39.01
C GLY A 522 -8.08 -15.92 -40.04
N MET A 523 -7.78 -15.61 -41.31
CA MET A 523 -8.70 -15.68 -42.44
C MET A 523 -8.52 -16.95 -43.28
N ASN A 524 -7.64 -17.87 -42.86
CA ASN A 524 -7.26 -19.08 -43.61
C ASN A 524 -6.87 -18.78 -45.07
N THR A 525 -6.32 -17.59 -45.30
CA THR A 525 -5.95 -17.06 -46.63
C THR A 525 -4.55 -16.46 -46.50
N PRO A 526 -3.54 -16.96 -47.22
CA PRO A 526 -2.17 -16.42 -47.18
C PRO A 526 -2.08 -14.97 -47.66
N GLY A 527 -1.04 -14.25 -47.25
CA GLY A 527 -0.74 -12.89 -47.72
C GLY A 527 -1.65 -11.79 -47.19
N VAL A 528 -2.45 -12.04 -46.14
CA VAL A 528 -3.43 -11.06 -45.63
C VAL A 528 -2.95 -10.26 -44.42
N ARG A 529 -1.70 -10.48 -43.96
CA ARG A 529 -1.16 -9.81 -42.77
C ARG A 529 -1.38 -8.30 -42.74
N GLU A 530 -1.07 -7.61 -43.84
CA GLU A 530 -1.19 -6.14 -43.91
C GLU A 530 -2.65 -5.65 -43.94
N GLN A 531 -3.59 -6.54 -44.29
CA GLN A 531 -5.03 -6.29 -44.26
C GLN A 531 -5.62 -6.39 -42.84
N ILE A 532 -4.84 -6.83 -41.85
CA ILE A 532 -5.27 -6.92 -40.45
C ILE A 532 -4.93 -5.63 -39.70
N LYS A 533 -5.94 -5.06 -39.04
CA LYS A 533 -5.82 -3.89 -38.14
C LYS A 533 -6.50 -4.17 -36.80
N PHE A 534 -6.21 -3.30 -35.83
CA PHE A 534 -6.77 -3.32 -34.49
C PHE A 534 -7.31 -1.94 -34.15
N GLY A 535 -8.48 -1.86 -33.53
CA GLY A 535 -9.08 -0.58 -33.13
C GLY A 535 -10.33 -0.76 -32.27
N ARG A 536 -10.66 0.22 -31.44
CA ARG A 536 -11.84 0.27 -30.56
C ARG A 536 -13.06 0.74 -31.37
N ILE A 537 -13.63 -0.16 -32.17
CA ILE A 537 -14.77 0.17 -33.03
C ILE A 537 -16.08 0.17 -32.23
N TYR A 538 -16.20 -0.72 -31.25
CA TYR A 538 -17.43 -0.94 -30.47
C TYR A 538 -17.37 -0.47 -29.01
N GLY A 539 -16.39 0.35 -28.63
CA GLY A 539 -16.35 1.06 -27.33
C GLY A 539 -16.24 0.15 -26.12
N SER A 540 -15.53 -0.98 -26.25
CA SER A 540 -15.42 -1.99 -25.21
C SER A 540 -14.17 -1.85 -24.32
N GLY A 541 -13.39 -0.77 -24.51
CA GLY A 541 -12.02 -0.60 -24.02
C GLY A 541 -10.97 -1.40 -24.79
N ARG A 542 -11.35 -2.60 -25.22
CA ARG A 542 -10.51 -3.55 -25.95
C ARG A 542 -10.41 -3.26 -27.44
N ARG A 543 -9.30 -3.65 -28.06
CA ARG A 543 -9.14 -3.59 -29.52
C ARG A 543 -9.91 -4.70 -30.22
N ASP A 544 -10.72 -4.31 -31.20
CA ASP A 544 -11.43 -5.19 -32.11
C ASP A 544 -10.50 -5.62 -33.27
N TYR A 545 -10.70 -6.83 -33.79
CA TYR A 545 -9.94 -7.35 -34.92
C TYR A 545 -10.61 -6.97 -36.24
N ILE A 546 -9.86 -6.31 -37.12
CA ILE A 546 -10.37 -5.71 -38.36
C ILE A 546 -9.65 -6.36 -39.54
N TYR A 547 -10.42 -6.83 -40.52
CA TYR A 547 -9.91 -7.38 -41.77
C TYR A 547 -10.41 -6.56 -42.97
N PHE A 548 -9.50 -6.03 -43.76
CA PHE A 548 -9.81 -5.44 -45.06
C PHE A 548 -9.79 -6.51 -46.15
N LYS A 549 -10.96 -7.09 -46.42
CA LYS A 549 -11.12 -8.08 -47.49
C LYS A 549 -11.09 -7.39 -48.84
N GLU A 550 -10.16 -7.80 -49.68
CA GLU A 550 -10.04 -7.29 -51.04
C GLU A 550 -11.18 -7.81 -51.94
N GLU A 551 -11.82 -6.89 -52.67
CA GLU A 551 -12.78 -7.16 -53.74
C GLU A 551 -12.31 -6.46 -55.03
N ASP A 552 -12.96 -6.70 -56.17
CA ASP A 552 -12.50 -6.18 -57.47
C ASP A 552 -12.34 -4.65 -57.50
N THR A 553 -13.29 -3.91 -56.93
CA THR A 553 -13.34 -2.43 -57.00
C THR A 553 -13.28 -1.73 -55.65
N TYR A 554 -13.22 -2.47 -54.55
CA TYR A 554 -13.17 -1.91 -53.19
C TYR A 554 -12.53 -2.89 -52.20
N TYR A 555 -12.30 -2.43 -50.97
CA TYR A 555 -12.04 -3.27 -49.80
C TYR A 555 -13.24 -3.23 -48.86
N ASP A 556 -13.74 -4.41 -48.48
CA ASP A 556 -14.71 -4.55 -47.41
C ASP A 556 -14.02 -4.56 -46.05
N MET A 557 -14.58 -3.82 -45.09
CA MET A 557 -14.12 -3.83 -43.71
C MET A 557 -14.96 -4.84 -42.92
N LEU A 558 -14.36 -5.96 -42.53
CA LEU A 558 -14.97 -6.92 -41.61
C LEU A 558 -14.39 -6.71 -40.22
N VAL A 559 -15.25 -6.77 -39.20
CA VAL A 559 -14.83 -6.56 -37.81
C VAL A 559 -15.31 -7.69 -36.92
N TRP A 560 -14.45 -8.15 -36.03
CA TRP A 560 -14.78 -9.04 -34.93
C TRP A 560 -14.70 -8.24 -33.64
N LYS A 561 -15.88 -8.00 -33.05
CA LYS A 561 -15.98 -7.29 -31.77
C LYS A 561 -15.32 -8.14 -30.69
N ASN A 562 -14.34 -7.56 -30.01
CA ASN A 562 -13.64 -8.21 -28.92
C ASN A 562 -14.54 -8.28 -27.67
N GLN A 563 -14.66 -9.48 -27.12
CA GLN A 563 -15.41 -9.84 -25.92
C GLN A 563 -14.52 -10.62 -24.93
N GLY A 564 -13.21 -10.68 -25.18
CA GLY A 564 -12.25 -11.34 -24.31
C GLY A 564 -12.17 -10.65 -22.94
N ALA A 565 -11.70 -11.38 -21.95
CA ALA A 565 -11.59 -10.89 -20.57
C ALA A 565 -10.36 -11.49 -19.90
N GLY A 566 -9.95 -10.91 -18.78
CA GLY A 566 -8.81 -11.36 -17.99
C GLY A 566 -7.49 -10.70 -18.39
N GLY A 567 -6.49 -10.89 -17.55
CA GLY A 567 -5.15 -10.36 -17.73
C GLY A 567 -5.02 -8.87 -17.44
N THR A 568 -6.06 -8.21 -16.94
CA THR A 568 -6.09 -6.75 -16.76
C THR A 568 -5.78 -6.31 -15.33
N LYS A 569 -5.90 -7.21 -14.34
CA LYS A 569 -5.70 -6.91 -12.92
C LYS A 569 -4.89 -8.02 -12.25
N LEU A 570 -3.98 -7.61 -11.37
CA LEU A 570 -3.21 -8.52 -10.52
C LEU A 570 -3.76 -8.52 -9.09
N LYS A 571 -3.50 -9.59 -8.33
CA LYS A 571 -4.02 -9.73 -6.96
C LYS A 571 -3.63 -8.57 -6.05
N GLY A 572 -2.39 -8.11 -6.15
CA GLY A 572 -1.88 -6.99 -5.35
C GLY A 572 -2.47 -5.62 -5.74
N ASP A 573 -3.22 -5.49 -6.84
CA ASP A 573 -3.80 -4.21 -7.27
C ASP A 573 -4.91 -3.71 -6.34
N GLY A 574 -5.53 -4.62 -5.59
CA GLY A 574 -6.70 -4.34 -4.75
C GLY A 574 -6.37 -4.08 -3.29
N VAL A 575 -5.09 -3.99 -2.89
CA VAL A 575 -4.72 -3.81 -1.49
C VAL A 575 -4.93 -2.38 -1.01
N PHE A 576 -5.60 -2.25 0.14
CA PHE A 576 -5.75 -1.01 0.89
C PHE A 576 -5.43 -1.29 2.37
N TYR A 577 -4.84 -0.29 3.02
CA TYR A 577 -4.42 -0.35 4.42
C TYR A 577 -4.93 0.87 5.15
N CYS A 578 -5.57 0.65 6.30
CA CYS A 578 -6.08 1.70 7.17
C CYS A 578 -6.59 1.09 8.48
N ASP A 579 -6.56 1.82 9.59
CA ASP A 579 -7.17 1.38 10.85
C ASP A 579 -8.70 1.41 10.77
N MET A 580 -9.30 0.32 10.26
CA MET A 580 -10.75 0.21 10.07
C MET A 580 -11.47 -0.11 11.38
N THR A 581 -10.75 -0.67 12.36
CA THR A 581 -11.33 -1.14 13.63
C THR A 581 -11.11 -0.17 14.80
N GLY A 582 -10.22 0.82 14.65
CA GLY A 582 -9.85 1.77 15.70
C GLY A 582 -8.84 1.17 16.69
N SER A 583 -8.03 0.23 16.22
CA SER A 583 -7.03 -0.49 17.01
C SER A 583 -5.73 0.31 17.24
N GLY A 584 -5.55 1.42 16.54
CA GLY A 584 -4.30 2.16 16.43
C GLY A 584 -3.34 1.59 15.37
N SER A 585 -3.74 0.54 14.64
CA SER A 585 -2.93 -0.14 13.64
C SER A 585 -3.69 -0.33 12.33
N ASP A 586 -2.99 -0.26 11.21
CA ASP A 586 -3.61 -0.45 9.91
C ASP A 586 -4.06 -1.90 9.75
N ASP A 587 -5.34 -2.06 9.41
CA ASP A 587 -5.96 -3.29 8.93
C ASP A 587 -5.75 -3.43 7.41
N TYR A 588 -6.00 -4.62 6.88
CA TYR A 588 -5.93 -4.89 5.44
C TYR A 588 -7.33 -5.13 4.86
N VAL A 589 -7.67 -4.33 3.85
CA VAL A 589 -8.89 -4.44 3.05
C VAL A 589 -8.53 -4.72 1.61
N TRP A 590 -9.19 -5.70 0.98
CA TRP A 590 -9.07 -5.92 -0.46
C TRP A 590 -10.32 -5.41 -1.19
N ILE A 591 -10.14 -4.51 -2.17
CA ILE A 591 -11.24 -3.84 -2.87
C ILE A 591 -11.19 -4.14 -4.37
N TYR A 592 -12.31 -4.64 -4.92
CA TYR A 592 -12.49 -4.89 -6.35
C TYR A 592 -12.43 -3.60 -7.17
N MET A 593 -12.15 -3.74 -8.47
CA MET A 593 -11.99 -2.58 -9.37
C MET A 593 -13.24 -1.70 -9.45
N ASP A 594 -14.43 -2.28 -9.29
CA ASP A 594 -15.73 -1.59 -9.32
C ASP A 594 -16.17 -1.02 -7.97
N GLY A 595 -15.37 -1.19 -6.90
CA GLY A 595 -15.57 -0.56 -5.60
C GLY A 595 -16.33 -1.37 -4.55
N HIS A 596 -16.51 -2.69 -4.74
CA HIS A 596 -17.02 -3.56 -3.68
C HIS A 596 -15.88 -4.29 -2.93
N ALA A 597 -16.21 -4.84 -1.76
CA ALA A 597 -15.41 -5.83 -1.03
C ALA A 597 -16.37 -6.87 -0.43
N ASP A 598 -16.05 -8.16 -0.60
CA ASP A 598 -16.87 -9.26 -0.10
C ASP A 598 -16.57 -9.56 1.38
N SER A 599 -17.44 -10.33 2.05
CA SER A 599 -17.35 -10.62 3.48
C SER A 599 -16.04 -11.23 3.97
N THR A 600 -15.20 -11.74 3.07
CA THR A 600 -13.90 -12.37 3.37
C THR A 600 -12.70 -11.48 3.01
N ASP A 601 -12.92 -10.29 2.48
CA ASP A 601 -11.88 -9.40 1.96
C ASP A 601 -11.40 -8.37 3.01
N PHE A 602 -11.61 -8.68 4.29
CA PHE A 602 -11.13 -7.90 5.43
C PHE A 602 -10.29 -8.75 6.37
N PHE A 603 -9.17 -8.19 6.81
CA PHE A 603 -8.17 -8.85 7.62
C PHE A 603 -7.75 -7.88 8.73
N ALA A 604 -8.17 -8.16 9.96
CA ALA A 604 -7.85 -7.33 11.12
C ALA A 604 -6.40 -7.54 11.57
N ASN A 605 -5.68 -6.47 11.86
CA ASN A 605 -4.33 -6.59 12.40
C ASN A 605 -4.39 -7.08 13.85
N VAL A 606 -3.71 -8.20 14.12
CA VAL A 606 -3.63 -8.83 15.45
C VAL A 606 -2.19 -8.89 15.97
N HIS A 607 -1.28 -8.12 15.35
CA HIS A 607 0.15 -8.06 15.69
C HIS A 607 0.86 -9.42 15.72
N SER A 608 0.38 -10.40 14.95
CA SER A 608 0.92 -11.76 14.91
C SER A 608 1.28 -12.21 13.49
N PRO A 609 2.13 -11.47 12.76
CA PRO A 609 2.43 -11.81 11.38
C PRO A 609 3.05 -13.22 11.24
N PRO A 610 2.66 -14.00 10.21
CA PRO A 610 1.82 -13.60 9.07
C PRO A 610 0.30 -13.76 9.31
N ASP A 611 -0.12 -14.09 10.53
CA ASP A 611 -1.51 -14.38 10.85
C ASP A 611 -2.33 -13.09 11.01
N TRP A 612 -3.52 -13.09 10.41
CA TRP A 612 -4.50 -11.99 10.48
C TRP A 612 -5.77 -12.43 11.22
N GLY A 613 -6.47 -11.46 11.79
CA GLY A 613 -7.81 -11.67 12.33
C GLY A 613 -8.85 -11.81 11.22
N HIS A 614 -9.49 -12.98 11.11
CA HIS A 614 -10.52 -13.27 10.10
C HIS A 614 -11.95 -13.30 10.65
N SER A 615 -12.15 -12.91 11.91
CA SER A 615 -13.46 -13.04 12.57
C SER A 615 -14.44 -11.92 12.26
N ILE A 616 -13.98 -10.86 11.58
CA ILE A 616 -14.77 -9.69 11.18
C ILE A 616 -15.12 -9.82 9.70
N SER A 617 -16.39 -9.65 9.37
CA SER A 617 -16.85 -9.58 7.98
C SER A 617 -17.02 -8.13 7.53
N ILE A 618 -16.81 -7.87 6.24
CA ILE A 618 -17.05 -6.56 5.61
C ILE A 618 -18.23 -6.61 4.65
N THR A 619 -18.95 -5.50 4.50
CA THR A 619 -19.90 -5.30 3.40
C THR A 619 -19.71 -3.91 2.82
N LEU A 620 -18.99 -3.84 1.71
CA LEU A 620 -18.70 -2.58 1.01
C LEU A 620 -19.23 -2.64 -0.42
N SER A 621 -19.93 -1.59 -0.82
CA SER A 621 -20.31 -1.36 -2.22
C SER A 621 -20.42 0.14 -2.46
N VAL A 622 -19.44 0.70 -3.15
CA VAL A 622 -19.38 2.12 -3.52
C VAL A 622 -19.11 2.27 -5.02
N PRO A 623 -19.38 3.44 -5.64
CA PRO A 623 -19.05 3.65 -7.04
C PRO A 623 -17.55 3.54 -7.29
N GLY A 624 -17.13 2.61 -8.15
CA GLY A 624 -15.77 2.57 -8.69
C GLY A 624 -15.49 3.65 -9.76
N PRO A 625 -14.28 3.67 -10.34
CA PRO A 625 -13.22 2.67 -10.18
C PRO A 625 -12.41 2.82 -8.89
N ARG A 626 -11.76 1.73 -8.42
CA ARG A 626 -11.01 1.70 -7.15
C ARG A 626 -9.94 2.78 -7.00
N VAL A 627 -9.37 3.27 -8.10
CA VAL A 627 -8.34 4.34 -8.08
C VAL A 627 -8.88 5.66 -7.49
N GLY A 628 -10.19 5.89 -7.58
CA GLY A 628 -10.89 7.03 -6.96
C GLY A 628 -11.40 6.75 -5.54
N ILE A 629 -11.02 5.62 -4.92
CA ILE A 629 -11.37 5.26 -3.54
C ILE A 629 -10.18 5.54 -2.63
N HIS A 630 -10.47 6.11 -1.47
CA HIS A 630 -9.52 6.41 -0.40
C HIS A 630 -10.06 5.85 0.92
N LEU A 631 -9.16 5.33 1.76
CA LEU A 631 -9.44 5.00 3.15
C LEU A 631 -8.68 5.99 4.02
N ALA A 632 -9.38 6.67 4.93
CA ALA A 632 -8.79 7.59 5.90
C ALA A 632 -9.84 7.97 6.96
N ASP A 633 -9.41 8.33 8.17
CA ASP A 633 -10.30 8.89 9.19
C ASP A 633 -10.70 10.32 8.79
N PHE A 634 -11.86 10.48 8.15
CA PHE A 634 -12.30 11.77 7.63
C PHE A 634 -13.18 12.51 8.64
N ASP A 635 -13.81 11.81 9.58
CA ASP A 635 -14.69 12.40 10.58
C ASP A 635 -14.10 12.50 12.00
N GLY A 636 -12.87 12.03 12.19
CA GLY A 636 -12.05 12.15 13.40
C GLY A 636 -12.49 11.23 14.53
N ASP A 637 -13.11 10.09 14.22
CA ASP A 637 -13.58 9.13 15.22
C ASP A 637 -12.54 8.05 15.60
N GLY A 638 -11.35 8.11 15.00
CA GLY A 638 -10.25 7.16 15.17
C GLY A 638 -10.34 5.94 14.26
N ARG A 639 -11.32 5.86 13.36
CA ARG A 639 -11.47 4.77 12.39
C ARG A 639 -11.47 5.32 10.97
N CYS A 640 -10.89 4.55 10.07
CA CYS A 640 -10.91 4.94 8.66
C CYS A 640 -12.30 4.79 8.04
N ASP A 641 -12.71 5.82 7.32
CA ASP A 641 -13.89 5.86 6.45
C ASP A 641 -13.55 5.47 5.01
N VAL A 642 -14.59 5.28 4.18
CA VAL A 642 -14.45 5.14 2.73
C VAL A 642 -14.83 6.45 2.05
N ILE A 643 -13.91 7.04 1.30
CA ILE A 643 -14.11 8.29 0.56
C ILE A 643 -14.02 8.00 -0.94
N VAL A 644 -15.06 8.38 -1.70
CA VAL A 644 -15.08 8.22 -3.17
C VAL A 644 -15.02 9.57 -3.85
N GLN A 645 -14.00 9.75 -4.69
CA GLN A 645 -13.78 10.91 -5.54
C GLN A 645 -14.54 10.78 -6.87
N ASN A 646 -15.30 11.81 -7.23
CA ASN A 646 -15.77 11.96 -8.60
C ASN A 646 -14.64 12.48 -9.50
N LYS A 647 -14.24 11.71 -10.53
CA LYS A 647 -13.11 12.04 -11.42
C LYS A 647 -13.15 13.46 -12.00
N ALA A 648 -14.31 13.87 -12.51
CA ALA A 648 -14.46 15.10 -13.28
C ALA A 648 -14.55 16.35 -12.40
N THR A 649 -15.28 16.26 -11.28
CA THR A 649 -15.58 17.42 -10.42
C THR A 649 -14.67 17.51 -9.20
N GLY A 650 -14.04 16.40 -8.80
CA GLY A 650 -13.30 16.29 -7.53
C GLY A 650 -14.21 16.18 -6.30
N ALA A 651 -15.54 16.09 -6.48
CA ALA A 651 -16.45 15.97 -5.35
C ALA A 651 -16.20 14.66 -4.58
N LEU A 652 -16.17 14.75 -3.24
CA LEU A 652 -15.94 13.60 -2.36
C LEU A 652 -17.23 13.20 -1.67
N THR A 653 -17.64 11.95 -1.86
CA THR A 653 -18.74 11.35 -1.09
C THR A 653 -18.15 10.49 0.03
N LEU A 654 -18.69 10.66 1.24
CA LEU A 654 -18.24 9.95 2.43
C LEU A 654 -19.14 8.76 2.73
N TRP A 655 -18.56 7.60 2.98
CA TRP A 655 -19.19 6.43 3.54
C TRP A 655 -18.59 6.18 4.91
N HIS A 656 -19.33 6.58 5.94
CA HIS A 656 -18.91 6.51 7.33
C HIS A 656 -18.77 5.05 7.79
N ASN A 657 -17.73 4.75 8.56
CA ASN A 657 -17.48 3.43 9.11
C ASN A 657 -18.35 3.12 10.35
N ASP A 658 -19.40 2.31 10.15
CA ASP A 658 -20.33 1.85 11.18
C ASP A 658 -19.89 0.52 11.83
N TYR A 659 -18.58 0.31 12.06
CA TYR A 659 -18.07 -0.95 12.64
C TYR A 659 -18.81 -1.34 13.92
N ASP A 660 -19.42 -2.53 13.92
CA ASP A 660 -20.10 -3.14 15.06
C ASP A 660 -19.23 -4.25 15.63
N ALA A 661 -18.54 -3.95 16.74
CA ALA A 661 -17.65 -4.89 17.41
C ALA A 661 -18.38 -6.12 17.98
N ALA A 662 -19.65 -5.97 18.40
CA ALA A 662 -20.42 -7.08 18.96
C ALA A 662 -20.87 -8.05 17.86
N ALA A 663 -21.27 -7.52 16.70
CA ALA A 663 -21.61 -8.32 15.52
C ALA A 663 -20.39 -8.76 14.70
N LYS A 664 -19.20 -8.22 14.98
CA LYS A 664 -17.97 -8.39 14.20
C LYS A 664 -18.17 -8.06 12.72
N LEU A 665 -18.72 -6.88 12.45
CA LEU A 665 -19.21 -6.53 11.12
C LEU A 665 -18.87 -5.08 10.76
N LEU A 666 -18.09 -4.91 9.71
CA LEU A 666 -17.80 -3.62 9.06
C LEU A 666 -18.88 -3.30 8.04
N LYS A 667 -19.58 -2.19 8.29
CA LYS A 667 -20.62 -1.63 7.40
C LYS A 667 -20.36 -0.16 7.19
N PHE A 668 -20.91 0.36 6.10
CA PHE A 668 -20.72 1.76 5.77
C PHE A 668 -22.02 2.47 5.41
N SER A 669 -22.23 3.65 5.98
CA SER A 669 -23.38 4.50 5.71
C SER A 669 -22.99 5.69 4.84
N ASN A 670 -23.71 5.87 3.72
CA ASN A 670 -23.47 7.00 2.82
C ASN A 670 -23.91 8.32 3.48
N GLN A 671 -22.96 9.19 3.78
CA GLN A 671 -23.15 10.50 4.39
C GLN A 671 -23.24 11.64 3.37
N GLY A 672 -23.27 11.31 2.07
CA GLY A 672 -23.35 12.25 0.96
C GLY A 672 -22.03 12.97 0.68
N VAL A 673 -22.10 14.00 -0.17
CA VAL A 673 -20.94 14.77 -0.60
C VAL A 673 -20.43 15.66 0.55
N LYS A 674 -19.15 15.52 0.91
CA LYS A 674 -18.47 16.26 2.00
C LYS A 674 -17.37 17.21 1.55
N SER A 675 -17.01 17.21 0.27
CA SER A 675 -15.98 18.13 -0.27
C SER A 675 -16.38 19.62 -0.23
N GLY A 676 -17.65 19.97 0.00
CA GLY A 676 -18.10 21.36 -0.01
C GLY A 676 -17.71 22.07 -1.31
N SER A 677 -16.95 23.16 -1.20
CA SER A 677 -16.37 23.89 -2.33
C SER A 677 -14.92 23.49 -2.67
N ALA A 678 -14.36 22.48 -2.00
CA ALA A 678 -13.05 21.94 -2.35
C ALA A 678 -13.13 21.30 -3.75
N GLY A 679 -12.33 21.84 -4.68
CA GLY A 679 -12.33 21.43 -6.08
C GLY A 679 -10.99 20.80 -6.45
N CYS A 680 -10.96 19.47 -6.51
CA CYS A 680 -9.81 18.71 -7.00
C CYS A 680 -10.11 18.10 -8.37
N THR A 681 -10.04 18.92 -9.42
CA THR A 681 -10.44 18.51 -10.77
C THR A 681 -9.33 17.78 -11.54
N GLN A 682 -8.22 17.46 -10.88
CA GLN A 682 -7.09 16.78 -11.50
C GLN A 682 -7.35 15.30 -11.80
N GLY A 683 -8.43 14.73 -11.23
CA GLY A 683 -8.87 13.36 -11.47
C GLY A 683 -7.80 12.31 -11.17
N TRP A 684 -7.69 11.32 -12.04
CA TRP A 684 -6.64 10.31 -12.05
C TRP A 684 -6.36 9.90 -13.51
N GLY A 685 -5.13 9.47 -13.77
CA GLY A 685 -4.77 8.94 -15.09
C GLY A 685 -4.96 7.43 -15.16
N VAL A 686 -4.12 6.78 -15.96
CA VAL A 686 -4.25 5.36 -16.30
C VAL A 686 -3.58 4.48 -15.23
N GLY A 687 -2.39 4.86 -14.79
CA GLY A 687 -1.63 4.11 -13.78
C GLY A 687 -2.35 4.06 -12.44
N ILE A 688 -2.23 2.94 -11.72
CA ILE A 688 -2.94 2.69 -10.45
C ILE A 688 -2.58 3.67 -9.32
N PHE A 689 -1.42 4.32 -9.43
CA PHE A 689 -0.96 5.34 -8.50
C PHE A 689 -1.01 6.77 -9.04
N ASP A 690 -1.35 6.97 -10.32
CA ASP A 690 -1.55 8.28 -10.93
C ASP A 690 -2.87 8.90 -10.45
N ARG A 691 -2.83 9.38 -9.20
CA ARG A 691 -3.97 9.95 -8.48
C ARG A 691 -3.74 11.44 -8.29
N GLY A 692 -4.67 12.25 -8.77
CA GLY A 692 -4.70 13.69 -8.54
C GLY A 692 -5.20 14.09 -7.17
N MET A 693 -5.60 13.13 -6.32
CA MET A 693 -5.99 13.36 -4.93
C MET A 693 -5.28 12.38 -3.99
N ARG A 694 -4.89 12.88 -2.82
CA ARG A 694 -4.50 12.10 -1.64
C ARG A 694 -5.30 12.60 -0.45
N ILE A 695 -5.60 11.70 0.49
CA ILE A 695 -6.30 12.01 1.73
C ILE A 695 -5.37 11.59 2.87
N ALA A 696 -4.92 12.54 3.69
CA ALA A 696 -3.98 12.30 4.78
C ALA A 696 -4.02 13.47 5.77
N ASP A 697 -3.86 13.19 7.06
CA ASP A 697 -3.80 14.21 8.13
C ASP A 697 -2.43 14.91 8.08
N ILE A 698 -2.36 16.11 7.49
CA ILE A 698 -1.10 16.86 7.37
C ILE A 698 -0.94 17.91 8.46
N ASP A 699 -1.99 18.27 9.20
CA ASP A 699 -1.93 19.27 10.27
C ASP A 699 -1.85 18.65 11.68
N GLY A 700 -2.19 17.38 11.81
CA GLY A 700 -2.07 16.54 13.00
C GLY A 700 -3.26 16.67 13.95
N ASP A 701 -4.43 17.05 13.44
CA ASP A 701 -5.65 17.20 14.24
C ASP A 701 -6.46 15.89 14.40
N GLY A 702 -6.00 14.80 13.77
CA GLY A 702 -6.63 13.49 13.76
C GLY A 702 -7.68 13.31 12.65
N ARG A 703 -7.91 14.31 11.80
CA ARG A 703 -8.79 14.23 10.63
C ARG A 703 -7.96 14.31 9.35
N ALA A 704 -8.30 13.47 8.39
CA ALA A 704 -7.58 13.47 7.14
C ALA A 704 -7.97 14.65 6.23
N ASP A 705 -6.95 15.30 5.65
CA ASP A 705 -7.08 16.47 4.79
C ASP A 705 -7.17 16.11 3.31
N ILE A 706 -7.67 17.04 2.49
CA ILE A 706 -7.76 16.86 1.04
C ILE A 706 -6.54 17.47 0.36
N LEU A 707 -5.69 16.64 -0.24
CA LEU A 707 -4.50 17.04 -0.99
C LEU A 707 -4.74 16.87 -2.49
N CYS A 708 -4.56 17.94 -3.26
CA CYS A 708 -4.81 17.99 -4.70
C CYS A 708 -3.49 18.10 -5.45
N LEU A 709 -3.16 17.06 -6.22
CA LEU A 709 -1.87 16.87 -6.87
C LEU A 709 -1.98 17.15 -8.38
N GLU A 710 -1.24 18.15 -8.83
CA GLU A 710 -1.00 18.41 -10.24
C GLU A 710 -0.05 17.35 -10.83
N PRO A 711 -0.03 17.12 -12.16
CA PRO A 711 0.79 16.08 -12.78
C PRO A 711 2.30 16.19 -12.51
N ASP A 712 2.79 17.40 -12.24
CA ASP A 712 4.20 17.72 -11.94
C ASP A 712 4.54 17.66 -10.43
N GLY A 713 3.58 17.23 -9.61
CA GLY A 713 3.76 17.05 -8.18
C GLY A 713 3.52 18.32 -7.36
N ARG A 714 3.05 19.44 -7.96
CA ARG A 714 2.56 20.57 -7.17
C ARG A 714 1.33 20.15 -6.37
N ILE A 715 1.26 20.57 -5.09
CA ILE A 715 0.18 20.18 -4.19
C ILE A 715 -0.50 21.40 -3.59
N THR A 716 -1.82 21.43 -3.70
CA THR A 716 -2.70 22.36 -2.96
C THR A 716 -3.57 21.57 -1.99
N ALA A 717 -4.06 22.18 -0.90
CA ALA A 717 -4.82 21.45 0.10
C ALA A 717 -5.99 22.21 0.72
N TRP A 718 -6.92 21.42 1.27
CA TRP A 718 -7.97 21.85 2.18
C TRP A 718 -7.86 21.08 3.48
N LEU A 719 -7.68 21.79 4.60
CA LEU A 719 -7.65 21.19 5.93
C LEU A 719 -9.06 20.84 6.37
N ASN A 720 -9.25 19.63 6.90
CA ASN A 720 -10.53 19.09 7.30
C ASN A 720 -10.76 19.24 8.81
N THR A 721 -11.08 20.47 9.21
CA THR A 721 -11.31 20.76 10.62
C THR A 721 -12.69 20.28 11.09
N ALA A 722 -12.87 20.16 12.41
CA ALA A 722 -14.19 19.91 13.01
C ALA A 722 -15.29 20.93 12.63
N THR A 723 -14.90 22.11 12.12
CA THR A 723 -15.84 23.15 11.67
C THR A 723 -16.07 23.16 10.16
N GLY A 724 -15.38 22.30 9.42
CA GLY A 724 -15.44 22.16 7.97
C GLY A 724 -14.11 22.43 7.27
N LEU A 725 -14.16 22.39 5.93
CA LEU A 725 -12.97 22.47 5.08
C LEU A 725 -12.42 23.90 4.99
N GLN A 726 -11.12 24.05 5.24
CA GLN A 726 -10.37 25.29 5.11
C GLN A 726 -9.36 25.20 3.96
N ASN A 727 -9.51 26.03 2.93
CA ASN A 727 -8.51 26.12 1.86
C ASN A 727 -7.22 26.76 2.39
N VAL A 728 -6.08 26.06 2.26
CA VAL A 728 -4.76 26.54 2.67
C VAL A 728 -3.80 26.78 1.52
N GLY A 729 -4.31 26.78 0.28
CA GLY A 729 -3.55 27.08 -0.92
C GLY A 729 -2.50 26.01 -1.24
N GLN A 730 -1.35 26.43 -1.76
CA GLN A 730 -0.24 25.52 -2.04
C GLN A 730 0.37 25.04 -0.74
N VAL A 731 0.50 23.72 -0.58
CA VAL A 731 1.20 23.09 0.55
C VAL A 731 2.55 22.52 0.14
N LYS A 732 2.75 22.23 -1.15
CA LYS A 732 4.07 21.85 -1.70
C LYS A 732 4.23 22.38 -3.12
N PHE A 733 5.31 23.10 -3.38
CA PHE A 733 5.71 23.52 -4.73
C PHE A 733 6.17 22.33 -5.58
N SER A 734 6.03 22.45 -6.90
CA SER A 734 6.45 21.42 -7.87
C SER A 734 7.96 21.23 -7.87
N GLU A 735 8.38 19.96 -7.82
CA GLU A 735 9.77 19.53 -8.02
C GLU A 735 9.95 18.86 -9.39
N GLY A 736 8.91 18.90 -10.24
CA GLY A 736 8.86 18.18 -11.51
C GLY A 736 8.71 16.66 -11.37
N TRP A 737 8.25 16.18 -10.21
CA TRP A 737 8.03 14.76 -9.99
C TRP A 737 6.71 14.32 -10.60
N ASP A 738 6.70 13.11 -11.12
CA ASP A 738 5.45 12.43 -11.46
C ASP A 738 4.67 12.11 -10.18
N ARG A 739 3.45 12.61 -10.07
CA ARG A 739 2.59 12.45 -8.87
C ARG A 739 2.29 10.98 -8.54
N ALA A 740 2.45 10.05 -9.49
CA ALA A 740 2.34 8.62 -9.22
C ALA A 740 3.36 8.11 -8.18
N ASN A 741 4.45 8.86 -7.97
CA ASN A 741 5.54 8.53 -7.05
C ASN A 741 5.43 9.20 -5.67
N ILE A 742 4.32 9.91 -5.39
CA ILE A 742 4.11 10.61 -4.12
C ILE A 742 3.17 9.81 -3.21
N ARG A 743 3.57 9.59 -1.97
CA ARG A 743 2.79 8.97 -0.88
C ARG A 743 2.79 9.87 0.36
N PHE A 744 1.86 9.60 1.27
CA PHE A 744 1.74 10.29 2.55
C PHE A 744 1.58 9.27 3.67
N ALA A 745 2.38 9.40 4.71
CA ALA A 745 2.29 8.62 5.95
C ALA A 745 3.17 9.29 7.01
N ASP A 746 2.88 9.13 8.29
CA ASP A 746 3.72 9.66 9.37
C ASP A 746 4.94 8.75 9.59
N VAL A 747 6.14 9.18 9.19
CA VAL A 747 7.34 8.32 9.21
C VAL A 747 8.06 8.37 10.56
N GLU A 748 7.92 9.49 11.28
CA GLU A 748 8.66 9.75 12.53
C GLU A 748 7.71 10.01 13.73
N ALA A 749 6.46 9.53 13.65
CA ALA A 749 5.39 9.65 14.66
C ALA A 749 5.24 11.08 15.20
N SER A 750 5.20 12.03 14.28
CA SER A 750 5.01 13.45 14.61
C SER A 750 3.53 13.82 14.86
N GLY A 751 2.62 12.89 14.59
CA GLY A 751 1.18 13.07 14.48
C GLY A 751 0.75 13.64 13.12
N ARG A 752 1.69 13.99 12.23
CA ARG A 752 1.41 14.56 10.91
C ARG A 752 1.95 13.65 9.83
N ALA A 753 1.18 13.46 8.77
CA ALA A 753 1.63 12.76 7.58
C ALA A 753 2.79 13.53 6.92
N ASP A 754 3.86 12.80 6.65
CA ASP A 754 5.00 13.26 5.86
C ASP A 754 4.77 13.01 4.37
N LEU A 755 5.47 13.76 3.52
CA LEU A 755 5.51 13.48 2.09
C LEU A 755 6.65 12.50 1.81
N ILE A 756 6.33 11.42 1.11
CA ILE A 756 7.29 10.39 0.72
C ILE A 756 7.37 10.36 -0.82
N HIS A 757 8.54 10.67 -1.38
CA HIS A 757 8.82 10.50 -2.80
C HIS A 757 9.49 9.15 -3.04
N VAL A 758 8.82 8.27 -3.77
CA VAL A 758 9.24 6.88 -4.00
C VAL A 758 9.90 6.76 -5.37
N ASP A 759 11.15 6.30 -5.40
CA ASP A 759 11.82 6.03 -6.68
C ASP A 759 11.11 4.91 -7.45
N LYS A 760 10.68 5.20 -8.69
CA LYS A 760 9.89 4.25 -9.48
C LYS A 760 10.65 2.98 -9.84
N TYR A 761 11.97 3.03 -10.00
CA TYR A 761 12.78 1.89 -10.42
C TYR A 761 13.19 0.98 -9.26
N THR A 762 13.39 1.55 -8.06
CA THR A 762 14.03 0.85 -6.94
C THR A 762 13.23 0.83 -5.65
N GLY A 763 12.18 1.66 -5.56
CA GLY A 763 11.35 1.80 -4.36
C GLY A 763 12.03 2.53 -3.21
N ALA A 764 13.27 3.00 -3.39
CA ALA A 764 13.92 3.84 -2.41
C ALA A 764 13.05 5.08 -2.14
N ALA A 765 12.76 5.34 -0.87
CA ALA A 765 11.84 6.42 -0.52
C ALA A 765 12.57 7.56 0.20
N THR A 766 12.45 8.75 -0.39
CA THR A 766 12.97 10.01 0.14
C THR A 766 11.90 10.68 0.99
N LEU A 767 12.25 11.02 2.22
CA LEU A 767 11.35 11.66 3.17
C LEU A 767 11.45 13.19 3.08
N PHE A 768 10.30 13.83 2.95
CA PHE A 768 10.09 15.25 3.17
C PHE A 768 9.27 15.37 4.45
N LYS A 769 9.98 15.61 5.56
CA LYS A 769 9.39 15.67 6.89
C LYS A 769 8.50 16.90 7.02
N ASN A 770 7.29 16.71 7.52
CA ASN A 770 6.31 17.76 7.76
C ASN A 770 6.64 18.55 9.04
N ASP A 771 7.14 19.77 8.89
CA ASP A 771 7.42 20.68 10.01
C ASP A 771 6.23 21.55 10.41
N GLY A 772 5.06 21.29 9.80
CA GLY A 772 3.78 21.87 10.17
C GLY A 772 3.38 23.09 9.32
N TYR A 773 2.18 23.58 9.64
CA TYR A 773 1.55 24.73 8.99
C TYR A 773 2.26 26.04 9.37
N GLN A 774 2.79 26.75 8.38
CA GLN A 774 3.55 28.00 8.52
C GLN A 774 3.06 29.07 7.53
N PRO A 775 1.81 29.57 7.69
CA PRO A 775 1.19 30.48 6.72
C PRO A 775 1.83 31.87 6.65
N ASN A 776 2.65 32.25 7.62
CA ASN A 776 3.31 33.55 7.66
C ASN A 776 4.69 33.55 6.98
N ASP A 777 5.21 32.37 6.61
CA ASP A 777 6.55 32.18 6.03
C ASP A 777 6.49 31.64 4.60
N VAL A 778 5.35 31.81 3.91
CA VAL A 778 5.10 31.25 2.56
C VAL A 778 6.19 31.62 1.54
N ASP A 779 6.70 32.85 1.56
CA ASP A 779 7.75 33.27 0.62
C ASP A 779 9.08 32.53 0.87
N ALA A 780 9.41 32.25 2.14
CA ALA A 780 10.58 31.46 2.51
C ALA A 780 10.40 29.98 2.15
N ASN A 781 9.16 29.51 2.09
CA ASN A 781 8.77 28.12 1.82
C ASN A 781 8.40 27.86 0.35
N GLY A 782 8.90 28.69 -0.58
CA GLY A 782 8.66 28.52 -2.02
C GLY A 782 7.18 28.70 -2.42
N GLY A 783 6.46 29.54 -1.69
CA GLY A 783 5.02 29.77 -1.82
C GLY A 783 4.14 28.75 -1.10
N SER A 784 4.72 27.84 -0.32
CA SER A 784 3.99 26.76 0.36
C SER A 784 3.60 27.17 1.79
N SER A 785 2.36 26.88 2.18
CA SER A 785 1.84 27.17 3.52
C SER A 785 2.26 26.14 4.57
N PHE A 786 2.95 25.06 4.16
CA PHE A 786 3.61 24.09 5.01
C PHE A 786 5.12 24.10 4.74
N HIS A 787 5.91 23.84 5.78
CA HIS A 787 7.36 23.65 5.64
C HIS A 787 7.71 22.17 5.61
N TRP A 788 8.60 21.80 4.69
CA TRP A 788 9.02 20.43 4.46
C TRP A 788 10.54 20.33 4.50
N THR A 789 11.08 19.55 5.43
CA THR A 789 12.53 19.26 5.50
C THR A 789 12.85 18.01 4.70
N ASN A 790 13.65 18.15 3.63
CA ASN A 790 14.17 17.00 2.89
C ASN A 790 15.20 16.24 3.77
N ARG A 791 14.85 15.01 4.18
CA ARG A 791 15.68 14.12 5.00
C ARG A 791 16.47 13.11 4.18
N GLY A 792 16.39 13.17 2.85
CA GLY A 792 17.01 12.20 1.95
C GLY A 792 16.29 10.84 1.99
N VAL A 793 16.95 9.83 1.45
CA VAL A 793 16.44 8.45 1.42
C VAL A 793 16.46 7.86 2.84
N VAL A 794 15.29 7.48 3.35
CA VAL A 794 15.13 6.88 4.69
C VAL A 794 14.56 5.45 4.64
N TYR A 795 14.03 5.04 3.49
CA TYR A 795 13.65 3.66 3.19
C TYR A 795 14.53 3.13 2.07
N SER A 796 15.15 1.98 2.34
CA SER A 796 16.08 1.34 1.41
C SER A 796 15.36 0.81 0.17
N PRO A 797 16.05 0.73 -0.99
CA PRO A 797 15.49 0.12 -2.19
C PRO A 797 15.25 -1.38 -1.98
N ILE A 798 14.11 -1.88 -2.47
CA ILE A 798 13.70 -3.29 -2.37
C ILE A 798 13.21 -3.78 -3.73
N ASP A 799 12.22 -3.08 -4.27
CA ASP A 799 11.53 -3.38 -5.52
C ASP A 799 11.02 -2.04 -6.08
N ARG A 800 10.56 -2.00 -7.33
CA ARG A 800 9.97 -0.82 -7.97
C ARG A 800 8.92 -0.13 -7.09
N GLY A 801 8.82 1.19 -7.24
CA GLY A 801 8.00 2.03 -6.36
C GLY A 801 6.51 1.68 -6.32
N GLU A 802 5.98 1.09 -7.39
CA GLU A 802 4.58 0.63 -7.45
C GLU A 802 4.28 -0.54 -6.50
N ASN A 803 5.31 -1.24 -6.00
CA ASN A 803 5.14 -2.38 -5.09
C ASN A 803 5.38 -1.96 -3.62
N MET A 804 5.70 -0.69 -3.36
CA MET A 804 5.98 -0.16 -2.02
C MET A 804 4.77 0.56 -1.43
N HIS A 805 4.41 0.18 -0.21
CA HIS A 805 3.35 0.78 0.61
C HIS A 805 3.93 1.25 1.95
N PHE A 806 3.28 2.25 2.55
CA PHE A 806 3.69 2.83 3.83
C PHE A 806 2.51 2.75 4.78
N VAL A 807 2.61 1.93 5.81
CA VAL A 807 1.48 1.46 6.65
C VAL A 807 1.88 1.47 8.12
N ASN A 808 0.94 1.58 9.06
CA ASN A 808 1.22 1.48 10.50
C ASN A 808 0.81 0.08 11.03
N PHE A 809 1.54 -0.98 10.64
CA PHE A 809 1.24 -2.33 11.13
C PHE A 809 1.81 -2.61 12.51
N GLY A 810 2.92 -1.94 12.87
CA GLY A 810 3.51 -2.02 14.19
C GLY A 810 2.66 -1.39 15.29
N GLY A 811 1.70 -0.53 14.94
CA GLY A 811 0.85 0.19 15.91
C GLY A 811 1.56 1.33 16.64
N LEU A 812 2.71 1.78 16.13
CA LEU A 812 3.56 2.78 16.77
C LEU A 812 3.28 4.22 16.28
N GLY A 813 2.26 4.40 15.43
CA GLY A 813 2.00 5.68 14.75
C GLY A 813 3.08 6.03 13.73
N ARG A 814 3.91 5.06 13.34
CA ARG A 814 5.02 5.22 12.40
C ARG A 814 4.80 4.34 11.19
N ALA A 815 5.06 4.90 10.02
CA ALA A 815 4.97 4.18 8.78
C ALA A 815 6.06 3.10 8.72
N ASP A 816 5.64 1.85 8.62
CA ASP A 816 6.42 0.70 8.20
C ASP A 816 6.50 0.68 6.67
N LEU A 817 7.59 0.13 6.13
CA LEU A 817 7.67 -0.16 4.70
C LEU A 817 7.09 -1.54 4.43
N HIS A 818 6.11 -1.60 3.55
CA HIS A 818 5.42 -2.82 3.19
C HIS A 818 5.56 -3.11 1.68
N HIS A 819 6.21 -4.21 1.35
CA HIS A 819 6.46 -4.64 -0.02
C HIS A 819 5.45 -5.70 -0.45
N VAL A 820 4.67 -5.42 -1.49
CA VAL A 820 3.64 -6.32 -2.04
C VAL A 820 4.09 -6.86 -3.39
N TRP A 821 4.15 -8.18 -3.55
CA TRP A 821 4.33 -8.79 -4.87
C TRP A 821 3.00 -8.78 -5.62
N PRO A 822 2.92 -8.11 -6.79
CA PRO A 822 1.62 -7.82 -7.39
C PRO A 822 0.90 -9.06 -7.92
N ASP A 823 1.63 -10.06 -8.44
CA ASP A 823 1.06 -11.29 -9.02
C ASP A 823 0.41 -12.21 -7.99
N LYS A 824 1.02 -12.33 -6.80
CA LYS A 824 0.57 -13.27 -5.77
C LYS A 824 -0.13 -12.60 -4.61
N ASN A 825 0.11 -11.31 -4.37
CA ASN A 825 -0.26 -10.59 -3.17
C ASN A 825 0.32 -11.21 -1.87
N ASN A 826 1.47 -11.86 -1.99
CA ASN A 826 2.34 -12.05 -0.85
C ASN A 826 2.94 -10.70 -0.49
N ALA A 827 3.27 -10.51 0.78
CA ALA A 827 3.93 -9.29 1.19
C ALA A 827 4.80 -9.48 2.43
N GLU A 828 5.80 -8.62 2.54
CA GLU A 828 6.67 -8.51 3.69
C GLU A 828 6.70 -7.08 4.23
N THR A 829 6.86 -6.94 5.53
CA THR A 829 6.95 -5.65 6.21
C THR A 829 8.31 -5.50 6.89
N PHE A 830 8.85 -4.29 6.75
CA PHE A 830 10.04 -3.79 7.42
C PHE A 830 9.57 -2.77 8.44
N PHE A 831 9.41 -3.23 9.68
CA PHE A 831 8.84 -2.43 10.75
C PHE A 831 9.76 -1.27 11.13
N ASN A 832 9.19 -0.08 11.20
CA ASN A 832 9.88 1.17 11.51
C ASN A 832 9.78 1.47 13.01
N GLU A 833 10.72 0.88 13.74
CA GLU A 833 10.78 0.96 15.19
C GLU A 833 11.99 1.81 15.61
N CYS A 834 11.86 2.54 16.73
CA CYS A 834 13.02 3.27 17.25
C CYS A 834 14.02 2.31 17.92
N PRO A 835 15.32 2.64 17.88
CA PRO A 835 16.31 2.00 18.75
C PRO A 835 16.05 2.42 20.22
N GLY A 836 15.03 1.86 20.88
CA GLY A 836 14.56 2.19 22.22
C GLY A 836 13.61 1.08 22.72
N GLY A 837 13.67 0.68 23.99
CA GLY A 837 12.95 -0.51 24.48
C GLY A 837 11.48 -0.33 24.86
N GLY A 838 10.97 0.91 24.88
CA GLY A 838 9.58 1.21 25.25
C GLY A 838 9.20 2.69 25.07
N SER A 839 7.90 2.97 25.09
CA SER A 839 7.25 4.28 24.99
C SER A 839 7.80 5.30 25.99
N GLY A 840 8.27 4.87 27.17
CA GLY A 840 9.04 5.70 28.10
C GLY A 840 8.28 6.89 28.72
N GLY A 841 8.96 7.67 29.56
CA GLY A 841 8.44 8.92 30.15
C GLY A 841 7.67 8.78 31.48
N ASP A 842 7.36 9.92 32.10
CA ASP A 842 6.67 10.01 33.40
C ASP A 842 5.33 10.79 33.29
N ASP A 843 4.29 10.31 33.98
CA ASP A 843 2.95 10.92 34.03
C ASP A 843 2.90 12.25 34.81
N GLY A 844 3.98 12.60 35.51
CA GLY A 844 4.07 13.78 36.34
C GLY A 844 5.29 13.74 37.27
N PRO A 845 5.33 14.59 38.31
CA PRO A 845 6.36 14.52 39.35
C PRO A 845 6.36 13.16 40.06
N ILE A 846 7.54 12.63 40.37
CA ILE A 846 7.68 11.39 41.15
C ILE A 846 7.17 11.64 42.58
N VAL A 847 6.12 10.92 42.97
CA VAL A 847 5.50 10.96 44.31
C VAL A 847 5.30 9.54 44.84
N ASP A 848 5.16 9.42 46.16
CA ASP A 848 4.77 8.16 46.80
C ASP A 848 3.37 7.75 46.28
N PRO A 849 3.23 6.61 45.59
CA PRO A 849 1.92 6.16 45.10
C PRO A 849 0.96 5.76 46.23
N GLY A 850 1.46 5.58 47.47
CA GLY A 850 0.62 5.25 48.62
C GLY A 850 0.11 3.82 48.63
N LEU A 851 0.90 2.87 48.10
CA LEU A 851 0.52 1.46 47.96
C LEU A 851 -0.10 0.87 49.24
N PRO A 852 -1.18 0.05 49.13
CA PRO A 852 -1.81 -0.62 50.26
C PRO A 852 -0.82 -1.46 51.08
N ALA A 853 -1.03 -1.51 52.40
CA ALA A 853 -0.23 -2.38 53.28
C ALA A 853 -0.61 -3.86 53.13
N LEU A 854 0.39 -4.75 53.19
CA LEU A 854 0.26 -6.21 53.12
C LEU A 854 0.08 -6.87 54.49
#